data_AF-A0A0S3TXC3-F1
#
_entry.id   AF-A0A0S3TXC3-F1
#
_cell.length_a   1.000
_cell.length_b   1.000
_cell.length_c   1.000
_cell.angle_alpha   90.00
_cell.angle_beta   90.00
_cell.angle_gamma   90.00
#
_symmetry.space_group_name_H-M   'P 1'
#
loop_
_entity.id
_entity.type
_entity.pdbx_description
1 polymer ?
#
loop_
_entity_poly.entity_id
_entity_poly.type
_entity_poly.pdbx_seq_one_letter_code
_entity_poly.pdbx_strand_id
1 'polypeptide(L)'
;MRTFLEKQTFLETGNDSGFTAKSASLQLDTDESNLLLRQLSASISRSSIGYNPSDFAGNTLSTARAIAVSATTTSYQDFVGSVDTNDYYRFTLTDTRNFSLGLTGLTADADVSLLNSTGSFIAGSSLGGTSAESIAQQLTAGTYYIRVYPYSGDTNYTLSVSAAPSSIDFAGNTLSTARVITVGTTTTNYQDFVGSVDTNDYYRFSLSDTRNFSLRLTGLTADADVSLLNSTGSFITGSSLGGTSAESITQQLTAGTYYIRVYPYSGNTNYTLSVSAAPVLPSLSIVATDPTAAEVNSGQAANPGLFTITRTGSTAAALTLSYLVSGSATKGSDYNNITGTTGNTGTITIPVGATSVTIPINVINDALIEASESVVLTLNSGTGYQLGTNSATVTILDNDSPTVPNPTVSTFALTGNNQIDSLLASSRTFWNTSGSGGNITYSFYRNSSGSYYGSEIVTELSETIKTSVRRILSMISSYVNVNFVEVADTANSFGVLRYMFSNLGGGGGYAYAYYPGVGVGGDVHLSSAYESDPVNRFSGAPGNHGYMTLIHETFHAIGLKHPGNYNGSGTGEGPFLPGGEDNTTNTLMSYNFPGPTAITPMAYDIRALQYLYGVRSYNSTNTNYVFNSVNNYTLNGQVFGTTGTSKQSVWDSGGVDTFNFSGLATTDRYRFDLRGGGLMTTQSAFNSTSYTDRSGTGTYSMTGFGTSIAFNTVIENLVNSRSDDFVIANSAANTFSGYTRGVFTGNDIYEGTNSADVLDLSSYGLADLATTVSSGTLNIRLGTSGTIQVRNYFSSAGSMRVRVGSTFYRYSTTGGWQVAPSPALPANHGELVTASGGLTSRRDLPAAPDTPAVIACSCAACAVERRLNQLGNSALSDRIRRAA
;
A
#
# COMPACT_ATOMS: atom_id res chain seq x y z
N MET A 1 46.38 28.81 -29.05
CA MET A 1 46.24 29.79 -30.15
C MET A 1 47.35 30.81 -29.97
N ARG A 2 48.32 30.99 -30.87
CA ARG A 2 48.66 30.41 -32.21
C ARG A 2 50.13 30.86 -32.50
N THR A 3 51.02 30.26 -33.30
CA THR A 3 51.26 28.95 -33.99
C THR A 3 52.66 29.10 -34.66
N PHE A 4 53.46 28.11 -35.05
CA PHE A 4 53.33 26.63 -35.18
C PHE A 4 54.46 25.97 -34.30
N LEU A 5 55.24 24.91 -34.58
CA LEU A 5 55.35 23.97 -35.71
C LEU A 5 55.92 22.60 -35.27
N GLU A 6 55.30 21.56 -35.85
CA GLU A 6 55.76 20.25 -36.35
C GLU A 6 57.27 19.90 -36.30
N LYS A 7 57.70 18.61 -36.25
CA LYS A 7 57.06 17.40 -36.82
C LYS A 7 57.50 16.05 -36.20
N GLN A 8 56.52 15.14 -36.05
CA GLN A 8 56.53 13.65 -36.02
C GLN A 8 57.79 12.77 -35.80
N THR A 9 57.72 11.98 -34.71
CA THR A 9 57.79 10.49 -34.61
C THR A 9 58.76 9.62 -35.45
N PHE A 10 59.58 8.82 -34.77
CA PHE A 10 59.58 7.31 -34.69
C PHE A 10 60.65 6.92 -33.60
N LEU A 11 60.57 5.88 -32.74
CA LEU A 11 60.54 4.41 -32.94
C LEU A 11 61.68 3.91 -33.87
N GLU A 12 62.42 2.82 -33.62
CA GLU A 12 62.14 1.58 -32.87
C GLU A 12 63.45 0.80 -32.56
N THR A 13 63.36 -0.28 -31.77
CA THR A 13 64.37 -1.37 -31.58
C THR A 13 65.68 -1.08 -30.80
N GLY A 14 66.30 -2.16 -30.28
CA GLY A 14 67.66 -2.16 -29.70
C GLY A 14 67.79 -3.02 -28.42
N ASN A 15 68.41 -4.21 -28.53
CA ASN A 15 68.67 -5.11 -27.39
C ASN A 15 70.19 -5.20 -27.07
N ASP A 16 70.51 -5.89 -25.97
CA ASP A 16 71.77 -6.59 -25.66
C ASP A 16 73.03 -5.87 -25.11
N SER A 17 73.72 -6.63 -24.23
CA SER A 17 75.16 -6.70 -23.90
C SER A 17 76.01 -5.40 -23.80
N GLY A 18 76.83 -5.15 -22.77
CA GLY A 18 77.75 -6.05 -22.08
C GLY A 18 79.23 -5.63 -22.30
N PHE A 19 80.07 -5.84 -21.27
CA PHE A 19 81.55 -5.90 -21.30
C PHE A 19 82.46 -4.64 -21.49
N THR A 20 82.83 -4.06 -20.35
CA THR A 20 84.20 -3.90 -19.79
C THR A 20 85.46 -3.65 -20.65
N ALA A 21 86.25 -2.66 -20.18
CA ALA A 21 87.72 -2.70 -19.91
C ALA A 21 88.73 -2.05 -20.88
N LYS A 22 89.79 -1.48 -20.25
CA LYS A 22 91.16 -1.17 -20.78
C LYS A 22 91.28 -0.01 -21.80
N SER A 23 92.42 0.69 -21.92
CA SER A 23 93.64 0.78 -21.08
C SER A 23 94.57 1.93 -21.53
N ALA A 24 95.63 2.15 -20.72
CA ALA A 24 96.94 2.70 -21.09
C ALA A 24 97.11 4.23 -21.15
N SER A 25 97.88 4.72 -20.17
CA SER A 25 98.51 6.04 -20.14
C SER A 25 99.55 6.20 -21.26
N LEU A 26 99.90 7.45 -21.58
CA LEU A 26 101.11 7.78 -22.33
C LEU A 26 102.15 8.47 -21.42
N GLN A 27 103.42 8.31 -21.74
CA GLN A 27 104.57 8.62 -20.88
C GLN A 27 105.62 9.43 -21.66
N LEU A 28 106.03 10.57 -21.10
CA LEU A 28 107.24 11.38 -21.35
C LEU A 28 107.36 12.25 -20.07
N ASP A 29 108.38 12.18 -19.21
CA ASP A 29 109.84 12.13 -19.36
C ASP A 29 110.47 13.52 -19.68
N THR A 30 111.73 13.65 -19.28
CA THR A 30 112.63 14.80 -19.20
C THR A 30 112.98 15.40 -20.59
N ASP A 31 113.62 16.57 -20.74
CA ASP A 31 114.61 17.21 -19.87
C ASP A 31 114.78 18.73 -20.15
N GLU A 32 114.44 19.59 -19.18
CA GLU A 32 114.78 21.04 -19.14
C GLU A 32 114.71 21.55 -17.68
N SER A 33 113.72 21.08 -16.89
CA SER A 33 113.46 21.58 -15.53
C SER A 33 114.47 21.16 -14.45
N ASN A 34 115.30 20.15 -14.70
CA ASN A 34 116.12 19.51 -13.65
C ASN A 34 117.52 20.12 -13.45
N LEU A 35 117.99 21.00 -14.34
CA LEU A 35 119.34 21.58 -14.23
C LEU A 35 119.44 22.76 -13.24
N LEU A 36 118.34 23.47 -12.97
CA LEU A 36 118.25 24.43 -11.87
C LEU A 36 118.05 23.75 -10.50
N LEU A 37 117.67 22.47 -10.47
CA LEU A 37 117.30 21.73 -9.26
C LEU A 37 118.51 21.05 -8.56
N ARG A 38 119.73 21.60 -8.66
CA ARG A 38 120.93 20.98 -8.04
C ARG A 38 122.10 21.90 -7.66
N GLN A 39 122.02 23.21 -7.89
CA GLN A 39 123.03 24.16 -7.40
C GLN A 39 122.40 25.21 -6.47
N LEU A 40 123.16 25.58 -5.43
CA LEU A 40 122.79 26.59 -4.42
C LEU A 40 121.58 26.28 -3.52
N SER A 41 121.25 24.99 -3.37
CA SER A 41 120.74 24.43 -2.11
C SER A 41 121.82 24.47 -1.00
N ALA A 42 122.42 25.64 -0.78
CA ALA A 42 123.64 25.87 0.00
C ALA A 42 123.74 27.30 0.59
N SER A 43 122.65 28.07 0.61
CA SER A 43 122.56 29.38 1.26
C SER A 43 121.12 29.67 1.70
N ILE A 44 120.96 30.47 2.76
CA ILE A 44 119.67 30.84 3.37
C ILE A 44 118.90 29.64 3.95
N SER A 45 119.36 29.18 5.11
CA SER A 45 118.41 28.80 6.16
C SER A 45 117.71 30.07 6.69
N ARG A 46 116.47 29.93 7.20
CA ARG A 46 115.51 31.01 7.53
C ARG A 46 114.81 31.68 6.33
N SER A 47 113.80 30.99 5.80
CA SER A 47 112.59 31.62 5.27
C SER A 47 111.38 30.81 5.74
N SER A 48 110.51 31.40 6.56
CA SER A 48 109.21 30.81 6.91
C SER A 48 108.22 31.09 5.80
N ILE A 49 107.95 30.09 4.95
CA ILE A 49 106.89 30.12 3.95
C ILE A 49 106.06 28.86 4.16
N GLY A 50 104.91 29.01 4.82
CA GLY A 50 103.91 27.95 4.84
C GLY A 50 103.27 27.83 3.46
N TYR A 51 103.05 26.59 3.01
CA TYR A 51 102.10 26.37 1.91
C TYR A 51 100.70 26.49 2.50
N ASN A 52 100.19 27.73 2.58
CA ASN A 52 98.81 27.92 2.96
C ASN A 52 97.95 27.31 1.84
N PRO A 53 96.96 26.45 2.15
CA PRO A 53 95.83 26.29 1.25
C PRO A 53 95.20 27.67 1.01
N SER A 54 94.41 27.80 -0.05
CA SER A 54 93.94 29.12 -0.49
C SER A 54 92.80 29.66 0.38
N ASP A 55 93.11 30.08 1.61
CA ASP A 55 92.23 30.86 2.50
C ASP A 55 91.65 32.05 1.72
N PHE A 56 90.38 31.92 1.36
CA PHE A 56 89.55 33.03 0.92
C PHE A 56 88.52 33.43 2.01
N ALA A 57 88.48 32.76 3.16
CA ALA A 57 87.41 32.75 4.15
C ALA A 57 87.85 32.98 5.63
N GLY A 58 88.95 33.70 5.81
CA GLY A 58 89.69 33.90 7.05
C GLY A 58 88.96 33.80 8.41
N ASN A 59 89.61 33.03 9.28
CA ASN A 59 89.37 32.58 10.68
C ASN A 59 88.60 33.43 11.72
N THR A 60 88.02 34.59 11.41
CA THR A 60 87.24 35.40 12.36
C THR A 60 86.03 36.09 11.72
N LEU A 61 85.01 36.40 12.53
CA LEU A 61 83.86 37.24 12.12
C LEU A 61 84.26 38.61 11.55
N SER A 62 85.42 39.14 11.97
CA SER A 62 86.01 40.39 11.44
C SER A 62 86.68 40.23 10.08
N THR A 63 87.21 39.05 9.76
CA THR A 63 87.90 38.73 8.50
C THR A 63 87.01 37.98 7.49
N ALA A 64 85.79 37.63 7.88
CA ALA A 64 84.88 36.77 7.13
C ALA A 64 84.61 37.22 5.68
N ARG A 65 84.64 36.25 4.75
CA ARG A 65 84.41 36.44 3.31
C ARG A 65 82.99 36.93 3.04
N ALA A 66 82.86 38.13 2.48
CA ALA A 66 81.56 38.61 2.01
C ALA A 66 81.08 37.78 0.82
N ILE A 67 79.91 37.14 0.94
CA ILE A 67 79.27 36.36 -0.12
C ILE A 67 77.86 36.86 -0.41
N ALA A 68 77.41 36.62 -1.65
CA ALA A 68 76.06 36.94 -2.11
C ALA A 68 75.20 35.68 -2.06
N VAL A 69 74.02 35.80 -1.45
CA VAL A 69 73.05 34.72 -1.33
C VAL A 69 71.73 35.18 -1.97
N SER A 70 71.14 34.33 -2.81
CA SER A 70 69.97 34.68 -3.63
C SER A 70 69.01 33.50 -3.77
N ALA A 71 67.87 33.69 -4.41
CA ALA A 71 66.93 32.61 -4.70
C ALA A 71 67.54 31.45 -5.52
N THR A 72 68.58 31.73 -6.31
CA THR A 72 69.39 30.72 -7.01
C THR A 72 70.60 30.34 -6.16
N THR A 73 70.88 29.05 -6.04
CA THR A 73 72.03 28.52 -5.30
C THR A 73 73.35 28.98 -5.90
N THR A 74 74.22 29.52 -5.05
CA THR A 74 75.62 29.87 -5.35
C THR A 74 76.55 28.98 -4.54
N SER A 75 77.70 28.61 -5.11
CA SER A 75 78.66 27.69 -4.48
C SER A 75 80.05 28.31 -4.36
N TYR A 76 80.71 28.04 -3.25
CA TYR A 76 82.04 28.50 -2.86
C TYR A 76 82.91 27.30 -2.48
N GLN A 77 84.22 27.39 -2.70
CA GLN A 77 85.20 26.34 -2.36
C GLN A 77 86.35 26.96 -1.57
N ASP A 78 86.78 26.22 -0.54
CA ASP A 78 87.82 26.55 0.45
C ASP A 78 88.23 25.25 1.19
N PHE A 79 89.03 25.36 2.25
CA PHE A 79 89.62 24.26 3.01
C PHE A 79 89.62 24.57 4.51
N VAL A 80 89.29 23.57 5.33
CA VAL A 80 89.52 23.61 6.79
C VAL A 80 90.35 22.41 7.26
N GLY A 81 91.18 22.61 8.29
CA GLY A 81 92.03 21.57 8.86
C GLY A 81 92.97 22.07 9.95
N SER A 82 94.06 21.32 10.17
CA SER A 82 95.07 21.55 11.20
C SER A 82 95.80 22.89 11.15
N VAL A 83 95.90 23.49 9.95
CA VAL A 83 96.52 24.81 9.72
C VAL A 83 95.50 25.94 9.55
N ASP A 84 94.28 25.60 9.15
CA ASP A 84 93.21 26.55 8.87
C ASP A 84 91.93 26.12 9.60
N THR A 85 91.76 26.63 10.81
CA THR A 85 90.85 26.01 11.79
C THR A 85 89.39 26.43 11.65
N ASN A 86 89.09 27.49 10.89
CA ASN A 86 87.75 28.06 10.77
C ASN A 86 87.62 28.88 9.50
N ASP A 87 86.61 28.58 8.68
CA ASP A 87 86.23 29.45 7.57
C ASP A 87 84.95 30.22 7.92
N TYR A 88 85.05 31.54 8.03
CA TYR A 88 83.93 32.42 8.21
C TYR A 88 83.52 33.09 6.90
N TYR A 89 82.27 32.89 6.52
CA TYR A 89 81.60 33.64 5.47
C TYR A 89 80.60 34.61 6.10
N ARG A 90 80.32 35.73 5.43
CA ARG A 90 79.34 36.73 5.85
C ARG A 90 78.38 37.04 4.70
N PHE A 91 77.08 36.98 4.95
CA PHE A 91 76.06 37.46 4.03
C PHE A 91 75.09 38.42 4.73
N THR A 92 74.24 39.09 3.96
CA THR A 92 73.22 40.00 4.50
C THR A 92 71.94 39.87 3.70
N LEU A 93 70.82 39.76 4.40
CA LEU A 93 69.48 39.70 3.85
C LEU A 93 68.78 41.05 4.08
N THR A 94 68.06 41.53 3.07
CA THR A 94 67.33 42.81 3.09
C THR A 94 65.93 42.72 3.69
N ASP A 95 65.41 41.50 3.75
CA ASP A 95 64.04 41.11 4.09
C ASP A 95 64.07 39.63 4.54
N THR A 96 62.95 39.11 5.05
CA THR A 96 62.90 37.71 5.50
C THR A 96 62.99 36.74 4.33
N ARG A 97 63.84 35.72 4.45
CA ARG A 97 64.13 34.72 3.41
C ARG A 97 64.23 33.32 4.00
N ASN A 98 63.83 32.33 3.20
CA ASN A 98 64.07 30.93 3.52
C ASN A 98 65.50 30.59 3.03
N PHE A 99 66.45 30.59 3.96
CA PHE A 99 67.87 30.33 3.71
C PHE A 99 68.16 28.83 3.75
N SER A 100 68.94 28.35 2.79
CA SER A 100 69.40 26.97 2.69
C SER A 100 70.91 26.93 2.46
N LEU A 101 71.55 25.95 3.09
CA LEU A 101 72.99 25.70 3.04
C LEU A 101 73.22 24.19 2.88
N GLY A 102 74.22 23.83 2.07
CA GLY A 102 74.78 22.49 2.00
C GLY A 102 76.31 22.52 1.93
N LEU A 103 76.98 21.69 2.72
CA LEU A 103 78.42 21.46 2.65
C LEU A 103 78.66 20.10 1.99
N THR A 104 79.40 20.06 0.88
CA THR A 104 79.61 18.84 0.09
C THR A 104 81.06 18.70 -0.37
N GLY A 105 81.46 17.52 -0.84
CA GLY A 105 82.82 17.26 -1.33
C GLY A 105 83.88 17.03 -0.24
N LEU A 106 83.44 16.74 0.99
CA LEU A 106 84.32 16.45 2.13
C LEU A 106 85.18 15.21 1.90
N THR A 107 86.44 15.29 2.33
CA THR A 107 87.43 14.19 2.35
C THR A 107 87.84 13.79 3.78
N ALA A 108 87.56 14.65 4.77
CA ALA A 108 87.64 14.39 6.20
C ALA A 108 86.46 15.10 6.90
N ASP A 109 86.40 15.01 8.23
CA ASP A 109 85.21 15.36 9.01
C ASP A 109 85.17 16.86 9.34
N ALA A 110 84.12 17.58 8.93
CA ALA A 110 83.97 19.02 9.10
C ALA A 110 82.52 19.45 9.29
N ASP A 111 82.26 20.14 10.39
CA ASP A 111 80.96 20.68 10.78
C ASP A 111 80.68 22.03 10.09
N VAL A 112 79.40 22.43 10.09
CA VAL A 112 78.99 23.79 9.72
C VAL A 112 78.03 24.39 10.74
N SER A 113 78.22 25.68 11.04
CA SER A 113 77.36 26.47 11.93
C SER A 113 76.92 27.77 11.27
N LEU A 114 75.64 28.10 11.41
CA LEU A 114 75.04 29.38 11.05
C LEU A 114 74.93 30.26 12.30
N LEU A 115 75.43 31.48 12.21
CA LEU A 115 75.60 32.42 13.32
C LEU A 115 74.93 33.78 13.00
N ASN A 116 74.52 34.51 14.03
CA ASN A 116 73.94 35.85 13.91
C ASN A 116 75.03 36.95 13.75
N SER A 117 74.61 38.21 13.63
CA SER A 117 75.50 39.37 13.50
C SER A 117 76.47 39.59 14.68
N THR A 118 76.20 39.01 15.86
CA THR A 118 77.08 39.04 17.04
C THR A 118 77.92 37.77 17.21
N GLY A 119 77.92 36.87 16.22
CA GLY A 119 78.66 35.60 16.28
C GLY A 119 78.00 34.51 17.14
N SER A 120 76.79 34.74 17.63
CA SER A 120 76.03 33.78 18.43
C SER A 120 75.38 32.73 17.54
N PHE A 121 75.41 31.46 17.98
CA PHE A 121 74.88 30.32 17.24
C PHE A 121 73.36 30.44 16.98
N ILE A 122 72.95 30.12 15.75
CA ILE A 122 71.54 29.99 15.34
C ILE A 122 71.20 28.53 15.11
N ALA A 123 71.96 27.87 14.22
CA ALA A 123 71.75 26.49 13.79
C ALA A 123 73.09 25.87 13.36
N GLY A 124 73.15 24.54 13.29
CA GLY A 124 74.37 23.82 12.91
C GLY A 124 74.08 22.39 12.45
N SER A 125 75.05 21.79 11.79
CA SER A 125 75.01 20.42 11.29
C SER A 125 76.41 19.79 11.45
N SER A 126 76.44 18.54 11.92
CA SER A 126 77.64 17.81 12.34
C SER A 126 77.46 16.29 12.14
N LEU A 127 77.25 15.86 10.90
CA LEU A 127 76.98 14.48 10.50
C LEU A 127 78.30 13.74 10.21
N GLY A 128 79.04 13.39 11.27
CA GLY A 128 80.43 12.92 11.20
C GLY A 128 80.78 11.89 10.12
N GLY A 129 82.05 11.92 9.72
CA GLY A 129 82.59 11.24 8.54
C GLY A 129 82.72 12.20 7.35
N THR A 130 82.42 11.73 6.13
CA THR A 130 82.41 12.56 4.91
C THR A 130 80.99 12.78 4.41
N SER A 131 80.04 12.96 5.33
CA SER A 131 78.62 13.20 4.98
C SER A 131 78.44 14.59 4.36
N ALA A 132 77.29 14.82 3.75
CA ALA A 132 76.91 16.16 3.32
C ALA A 132 76.17 16.89 4.45
N GLU A 133 76.75 17.94 5.01
CA GLU A 133 76.06 18.79 5.97
C GLU A 133 74.99 19.63 5.30
N SER A 134 73.91 19.96 6.02
CA SER A 134 72.93 20.93 5.53
C SER A 134 72.23 21.70 6.66
N ILE A 135 71.87 22.94 6.38
CA ILE A 135 71.07 23.79 7.27
C ILE A 135 69.97 24.43 6.41
N ALA A 136 68.72 24.34 6.85
CA ALA A 136 67.61 25.11 6.29
C ALA A 136 66.96 25.92 7.42
N GLN A 137 66.87 27.23 7.24
CA GLN A 137 66.48 28.17 8.29
C GLN A 137 65.79 29.39 7.68
N GLN A 138 64.63 29.81 8.21
CA GLN A 138 64.12 31.15 7.88
C GLN A 138 64.93 32.20 8.64
N LEU A 139 65.43 33.20 7.93
CA LEU A 139 66.24 34.28 8.46
C LEU A 139 65.59 35.63 8.11
N THR A 140 65.48 36.52 9.10
CA THR A 140 64.97 37.89 8.93
C THR A 140 65.99 38.79 8.23
N ALA A 141 65.59 40.01 7.85
CA ALA A 141 66.52 41.05 7.43
C ALA A 141 67.65 41.22 8.46
N GLY A 142 68.91 41.14 8.03
CA GLY A 142 70.06 41.13 8.92
C GLY A 142 71.33 40.56 8.30
N THR A 143 72.45 40.73 9.00
CA THR A 143 73.76 40.17 8.63
C THR A 143 73.99 38.87 9.41
N TYR A 144 74.41 37.83 8.69
CA TYR A 144 74.63 36.48 9.21
C TYR A 144 76.00 35.98 8.80
N TYR A 145 76.50 35.01 9.56
CA TYR A 145 77.77 34.36 9.30
C TYR A 145 77.60 32.85 9.20
N ILE A 146 78.37 32.23 8.31
CA ILE A 146 78.55 30.77 8.24
C ILE A 146 79.95 30.50 8.75
N ARG A 147 80.10 29.54 9.65
CA ARG A 147 81.38 29.02 10.13
C ARG A 147 81.47 27.56 9.72
N VAL A 148 82.37 27.23 8.80
CA VAL A 148 82.83 25.85 8.57
C VAL A 148 84.04 25.62 9.48
N TYR A 149 84.16 24.45 10.10
CA TYR A 149 85.33 24.12 10.92
C TYR A 149 85.58 22.60 10.94
N PRO A 150 86.84 22.14 11.08
CA PRO A 150 87.14 20.72 11.04
C PRO A 150 86.75 20.07 12.37
N TYR A 151 86.05 18.93 12.30
CA TYR A 151 85.79 18.07 13.45
C TYR A 151 86.91 17.04 13.61
N SER A 152 87.35 16.40 12.51
CA SER A 152 88.57 15.58 12.50
C SER A 152 89.24 15.47 11.13
N GLY A 153 90.53 15.81 11.08
CA GLY A 153 91.33 15.80 9.87
C GLY A 153 91.25 17.11 9.07
N ASP A 154 91.83 17.06 7.87
CA ASP A 154 92.05 18.20 6.98
C ASP A 154 91.26 17.96 5.69
N THR A 155 90.39 18.89 5.29
CA THR A 155 89.45 18.70 4.18
C THR A 155 89.18 19.95 3.35
N ASN A 156 89.11 19.76 2.02
CA ASN A 156 88.47 20.73 1.13
C ASN A 156 86.94 20.57 1.23
N TYR A 157 86.19 21.58 0.79
CA TYR A 157 84.73 21.48 0.70
C TYR A 157 84.16 22.39 -0.40
N THR A 158 82.88 22.17 -0.72
CA THR A 158 82.03 23.04 -1.52
C THR A 158 80.82 23.47 -0.71
N LEU A 159 80.83 24.71 -0.23
CA LEU A 159 79.74 25.38 0.48
C LEU A 159 78.76 25.95 -0.54
N SER A 160 77.54 25.42 -0.59
CA SER A 160 76.47 25.87 -1.48
C SER A 160 75.36 26.52 -0.67
N VAL A 161 74.91 27.71 -1.07
CA VAL A 161 73.94 28.52 -0.32
C VAL A 161 72.88 29.15 -1.22
N SER A 162 71.65 29.27 -0.71
CA SER A 162 70.56 30.02 -1.32
C SER A 162 69.68 30.69 -0.26
N ALA A 163 68.90 31.68 -0.69
CA ALA A 163 67.94 32.42 0.11
C ALA A 163 66.73 32.71 -0.77
N ALA A 164 65.80 31.75 -0.83
CA ALA A 164 64.54 31.93 -1.52
C ALA A 164 63.74 33.08 -0.87
N PRO A 165 62.88 33.80 -1.61
CA PRO A 165 61.82 34.59 -0.98
C PRO A 165 61.11 33.69 0.03
N SER A 166 60.78 34.20 1.22
CA SER A 166 59.81 33.50 2.05
C SER A 166 58.54 33.32 1.24
N SER A 167 58.17 32.07 0.95
CA SER A 167 56.78 31.74 0.70
C SER A 167 55.96 32.34 1.83
N ILE A 168 54.81 32.88 1.47
CA ILE A 168 53.95 33.64 2.37
C ILE A 168 53.63 32.81 3.63
N ASP A 169 54.09 33.30 4.79
CA ASP A 169 53.49 33.01 6.10
C ASP A 169 52.46 34.11 6.38
N PHE A 170 51.18 33.77 6.27
CA PHE A 170 50.10 34.51 6.91
C PHE A 170 49.49 33.75 8.11
N ALA A 171 50.02 32.58 8.49
CA ALA A 171 49.35 31.55 9.31
C ALA A 171 50.22 30.90 10.39
N GLY A 172 51.01 31.71 11.10
CA GLY A 172 52.07 31.25 11.99
C GLY A 172 51.77 30.11 12.99
N ASN A 173 52.86 29.40 13.29
CA ASN A 173 53.11 28.15 14.03
C ASN A 173 52.43 27.89 15.40
N THR A 174 51.48 28.71 15.87
CA THR A 174 50.78 28.50 17.15
C THR A 174 49.32 28.92 17.11
N LEU A 175 48.51 28.37 18.02
CA LEU A 175 47.11 28.78 18.21
C LEU A 175 46.93 30.28 18.55
N SER A 176 47.96 30.95 19.09
CA SER A 176 47.95 32.39 19.39
C SER A 176 48.41 33.26 18.22
N THR A 177 49.12 32.71 17.24
CA THR A 177 49.55 33.38 16.00
C THR A 177 48.68 33.02 14.79
N ALA A 178 47.63 32.23 15.00
CA ALA A 178 46.82 31.64 13.95
C ALA A 178 46.09 32.66 13.05
N ARG A 179 46.11 32.43 11.72
CA ARG A 179 45.45 33.26 10.71
C ARG A 179 43.94 33.30 10.93
N VAL A 180 43.38 34.47 11.23
CA VAL A 180 41.93 34.61 11.31
C VAL A 180 41.32 34.54 9.90
N ILE A 181 40.45 33.56 9.67
CA ILE A 181 39.77 33.35 8.39
C ILE A 181 38.25 33.32 8.55
N THR A 182 37.56 33.58 7.43
CA THR A 182 36.09 33.57 7.35
C THR A 182 35.65 32.28 6.67
N VAL A 183 34.70 31.57 7.28
CA VAL A 183 34.09 30.37 6.69
C VAL A 183 32.60 30.62 6.51
N GLY A 184 32.18 30.85 5.26
CA GLY A 184 30.80 31.11 4.88
C GLY A 184 30.16 29.95 4.13
N THR A 185 28.93 30.15 3.63
CA THR A 185 28.22 29.16 2.80
C THR A 185 28.84 28.98 1.41
N THR A 186 29.66 29.94 0.96
CA THR A 186 30.45 29.89 -0.27
C THR A 186 31.90 29.48 0.04
N THR A 187 32.44 28.54 -0.74
CA THR A 187 33.84 28.11 -0.62
C THR A 187 34.81 29.28 -0.75
N THR A 188 35.68 29.45 0.24
CA THR A 188 36.72 30.48 0.28
C THR A 188 38.08 29.80 0.33
N ASN A 189 39.05 30.34 -0.43
CA ASN A 189 40.36 29.72 -0.62
C ASN A 189 41.46 30.56 0.03
N TYR A 190 42.36 29.89 0.74
CA TYR A 190 43.55 30.46 1.39
C TYR A 190 44.80 29.75 0.89
N GLN A 191 45.93 30.48 0.84
CA GLN A 191 47.23 29.98 0.39
C GLN A 191 48.28 30.43 1.39
N ASP A 192 49.17 29.49 1.75
CA ASP A 192 50.34 29.57 2.63
C ASP A 192 51.28 28.36 2.28
N PHE A 193 52.23 28.03 3.16
CA PHE A 193 53.28 27.03 2.95
C PHE A 193 53.67 26.34 4.26
N VAL A 194 53.84 25.02 4.24
CA VAL A 194 54.41 24.25 5.36
C VAL A 194 55.72 23.54 4.97
N GLY A 195 56.63 23.38 5.93
CA GLY A 195 57.90 22.69 5.74
C GLY A 195 58.81 22.72 6.98
N SER A 196 60.10 22.38 6.78
CA SER A 196 61.10 22.28 7.86
C SER A 196 61.33 23.57 8.67
N VAL A 197 61.07 24.74 8.06
CA VAL A 197 61.18 26.06 8.70
C VAL A 197 59.83 26.63 9.12
N ASP A 198 58.73 26.04 8.65
CA ASP A 198 57.36 26.50 8.84
C ASP A 198 56.48 25.29 9.16
N THR A 199 56.60 24.84 10.40
CA THR A 199 56.24 23.46 10.78
C THR A 199 54.74 23.24 10.96
N ASN A 200 53.96 24.31 11.06
CA ASN A 200 52.52 24.27 11.34
C ASN A 200 51.84 25.55 10.87
N ASP A 201 50.80 25.43 10.05
CA ASP A 201 49.97 26.58 9.70
C ASP A 201 48.66 26.47 10.47
N TYR A 202 48.49 27.35 11.46
CA TYR A 202 47.26 27.43 12.22
C TYR A 202 46.34 28.49 11.61
N TYR A 203 45.16 28.08 11.19
CA TYR A 203 44.06 28.97 10.88
C TYR A 203 43.05 28.96 12.01
N ARG A 204 42.46 30.11 12.32
CA ARG A 204 41.40 30.27 13.31
C ARG A 204 40.12 30.76 12.63
N PHE A 205 39.03 30.02 12.79
CA PHE A 205 37.70 30.48 12.39
C PHE A 205 36.73 30.40 13.58
N SER A 206 35.52 30.92 13.39
CA SER A 206 34.45 30.75 14.36
C SER A 206 33.09 30.67 13.67
N LEU A 207 32.23 29.80 14.19
CA LEU A 207 30.85 29.62 13.76
C LEU A 207 29.90 30.19 14.81
N SER A 208 28.90 30.94 14.37
CA SER A 208 27.84 31.51 15.22
C SER A 208 26.77 30.50 15.64
N ASP A 209 26.63 29.42 14.87
CA ASP A 209 25.59 28.40 14.95
C ASP A 209 26.09 27.10 14.33
N THR A 210 25.34 26.01 14.50
CA THR A 210 25.74 24.67 14.01
C THR A 210 25.73 24.61 12.48
N ARG A 211 26.83 24.17 11.87
CA ARG A 211 27.02 24.07 10.40
C ARG A 211 27.61 22.73 10.00
N ASN A 212 27.32 22.32 8.77
CA ASN A 212 28.07 21.27 8.09
C ASN A 212 29.33 21.91 7.47
N PHE A 213 30.45 21.79 8.16
CA PHE A 213 31.76 22.30 7.74
C PHE A 213 32.41 21.35 6.73
N SER A 214 33.02 21.93 5.70
CA SER A 214 33.74 21.23 4.64
C SER A 214 35.08 21.91 4.39
N LEU A 215 36.13 21.12 4.32
CA LEU A 215 37.51 21.52 4.07
C LEU A 215 38.11 20.65 2.96
N ARG A 216 38.96 21.26 2.12
CA ARG A 216 39.82 20.53 1.18
C ARG A 216 41.19 21.20 1.07
N LEU A 217 42.27 20.43 1.21
CA LEU A 217 43.64 20.86 0.92
C LEU A 217 43.98 20.43 -0.52
N THR A 218 44.64 21.30 -1.27
CA THR A 218 45.00 21.06 -2.68
C THR A 218 46.30 21.76 -3.06
N GLY A 219 46.88 21.43 -4.22
CA GLY A 219 48.08 22.11 -4.73
C GLY A 219 49.40 21.68 -4.09
N LEU A 220 49.41 20.52 -3.42
CA LEU A 220 50.58 19.97 -2.74
C LEU A 220 51.69 19.57 -3.74
N THR A 221 52.94 19.87 -3.37
CA THR A 221 54.17 19.45 -4.05
C THR A 221 55.02 18.49 -3.21
N ALA A 222 54.72 18.38 -1.91
CA ALA A 222 55.24 17.40 -0.97
C ALA A 222 54.14 17.05 0.05
N ASP A 223 54.42 16.17 1.00
CA ASP A 223 53.41 15.51 1.83
C ASP A 223 53.01 16.37 3.05
N ALA A 224 51.72 16.67 3.19
CA ALA A 224 51.19 17.53 4.25
C ALA A 224 49.76 17.15 4.68
N ASP A 225 49.62 16.87 5.97
CA ASP A 225 48.39 16.50 6.64
C ASP A 225 47.53 17.75 6.97
N VAL A 226 46.25 17.51 7.27
CA VAL A 226 45.38 18.52 7.87
C VAL A 226 44.59 17.97 9.07
N SER A 227 44.56 18.75 10.16
CA SER A 227 43.78 18.47 11.36
C SER A 227 42.82 19.59 11.69
N LEU A 228 41.60 19.23 12.06
CA LEU A 228 40.57 20.12 12.61
C LEU A 228 40.57 19.99 14.14
N LEU A 229 40.72 21.12 14.83
CA LEU A 229 40.92 21.21 16.27
C LEU A 229 39.84 22.09 16.93
N ASN A 230 39.54 21.81 18.19
CA ASN A 230 38.63 22.61 19.00
C ASN A 230 39.28 23.91 19.51
N SER A 231 38.53 24.71 20.28
CA SER A 231 39.00 25.99 20.86
C SER A 231 40.19 25.86 21.82
N THR A 232 40.49 24.67 22.36
CA THR A 232 41.64 24.39 23.22
C THR A 232 42.81 23.72 22.47
N GLY A 233 42.75 23.64 21.14
CA GLY A 233 43.77 22.98 20.30
C GLY A 233 43.71 21.45 20.30
N SER A 234 42.70 20.86 20.93
CA SER A 234 42.51 19.40 20.99
C SER A 234 41.92 18.90 19.67
N PHE A 235 42.42 17.76 19.19
CA PHE A 235 42.00 17.14 17.93
C PHE A 235 40.51 16.76 17.91
N ILE A 236 39.83 17.06 16.81
CA ILE A 236 38.45 16.61 16.52
C ILE A 236 38.49 15.52 15.45
N THR A 237 39.12 15.81 14.31
CA THR A 237 39.24 14.91 13.15
C THR A 237 40.34 15.42 12.22
N GLY A 238 40.81 14.60 11.28
CA GLY A 238 41.93 14.92 10.39
C GLY A 238 41.93 14.06 9.13
N SER A 239 42.81 14.41 8.21
CA SER A 239 43.05 13.71 6.95
C SER A 239 44.56 13.72 6.66
N SER A 240 45.09 12.57 6.25
CA SER A 240 46.52 12.27 6.07
C SER A 240 46.74 11.27 4.91
N LEU A 241 46.39 11.68 3.68
CA LEU A 241 46.44 10.86 2.47
C LEU A 241 47.78 11.04 1.75
N GLY A 242 48.82 10.36 2.25
CA GLY A 242 50.22 10.58 1.88
C GLY A 242 50.55 10.77 0.38
N GLY A 243 51.64 11.49 0.13
CA GLY A 243 52.14 11.88 -1.19
C GLY A 243 51.78 13.32 -1.55
N THR A 244 50.95 13.51 -2.58
CA THR A 244 50.43 14.83 -3.02
C THR A 244 48.92 14.79 -3.23
N SER A 245 48.24 13.91 -2.49
CA SER A 245 46.78 13.76 -2.54
C SER A 245 46.08 15.03 -2.03
N ALA A 246 44.80 15.17 -2.37
CA ALA A 246 44.00 16.28 -1.86
C ALA A 246 43.29 15.88 -0.57
N GLU A 247 43.79 16.34 0.59
CA GLU A 247 43.13 16.11 1.87
C GLU A 247 41.71 16.68 1.90
N SER A 248 40.81 16.04 2.67
CA SER A 248 39.47 16.58 2.88
C SER A 248 38.88 16.20 4.23
N ILE A 249 38.14 17.13 4.82
CA ILE A 249 37.37 16.90 6.05
C ILE A 249 35.94 17.39 5.79
N THR A 250 34.94 16.58 6.12
CA THR A 250 33.55 17.02 6.28
C THR A 250 33.09 16.66 7.69
N GLN A 251 32.54 17.64 8.40
CA GLN A 251 32.22 17.50 9.82
C GLN A 251 31.08 18.44 10.20
N GLN A 252 30.11 17.98 10.99
CA GLN A 252 29.17 18.90 11.63
C GLN A 252 29.82 19.52 12.87
N LEU A 253 29.85 20.85 12.92
CA LEU A 253 30.42 21.65 14.00
C LEU A 253 29.34 22.52 14.62
N THR A 254 29.39 22.70 15.94
CA THR A 254 28.48 23.60 16.68
C THR A 254 28.92 25.06 16.56
N ALA A 255 28.19 25.98 17.20
CA ALA A 255 28.74 27.31 17.48
C ALA A 255 30.04 27.20 18.29
N GLY A 256 31.04 28.04 17.99
CA GLY A 256 32.34 28.03 18.67
C GLY A 256 33.52 28.51 17.82
N THR A 257 34.68 28.63 18.46
CA THR A 257 35.97 28.81 17.77
C THR A 257 36.60 27.46 17.46
N TYR A 258 37.11 27.32 16.24
CA TYR A 258 37.82 26.14 15.76
C TYR A 258 39.13 26.55 15.10
N TYR A 259 40.08 25.62 15.09
CA TYR A 259 41.34 25.80 14.38
C TYR A 259 41.53 24.72 13.32
N ILE A 260 42.14 25.08 12.21
CA ILE A 260 42.68 24.14 11.23
C ILE A 260 44.20 24.20 11.41
N ARG A 261 44.85 23.04 11.51
CA ARG A 261 46.30 22.91 11.51
C ARG A 261 46.69 22.15 10.24
N VAL A 262 47.33 22.82 9.30
CA VAL A 262 48.09 22.14 8.23
C VAL A 262 49.51 21.92 8.77
N TYR A 263 50.14 20.78 8.48
CA TYR A 263 51.52 20.52 8.90
C TYR A 263 52.20 19.55 7.92
N PRO A 264 53.53 19.62 7.72
CA PRO A 264 54.20 18.76 6.77
C PRO A 264 54.35 17.36 7.37
N TYR A 265 54.00 16.33 6.61
CA TYR A 265 54.32 14.95 6.91
C TYR A 265 55.71 14.58 6.36
N SER A 266 56.02 15.02 5.13
CA SER A 266 57.39 14.93 4.58
C SER A 266 57.68 15.99 3.51
N GLY A 267 58.84 16.64 3.65
CA GLY A 267 59.28 17.70 2.73
C GLY A 267 58.62 19.06 2.98
N ASN A 268 58.72 19.93 1.98
CA ASN A 268 58.27 21.32 2.02
C ASN A 268 57.25 21.55 0.90
N THR A 269 56.09 22.13 1.19
CA THR A 269 55.00 22.29 0.23
C THR A 269 54.20 23.59 0.39
N ASN A 270 53.88 24.23 -0.74
CA ASN A 270 52.80 25.20 -0.79
C ASN A 270 51.46 24.47 -0.81
N TYR A 271 50.35 25.16 -0.53
CA TYR A 271 49.02 24.58 -0.68
C TYR A 271 47.93 25.63 -0.93
N THR A 272 46.72 25.15 -1.23
CA THR A 272 45.48 25.91 -1.26
C THR A 272 44.43 25.23 -0.37
N LEU A 273 44.14 25.85 0.76
CA LEU A 273 43.10 25.45 1.71
C LEU A 273 41.76 26.04 1.29
N SER A 274 40.82 25.18 0.90
CA SER A 274 39.46 25.55 0.48
C SER A 274 38.48 25.20 1.61
N VAL A 275 37.67 26.15 2.08
CA VAL A 275 36.76 25.95 3.23
C VAL A 275 35.36 26.53 3.01
N SER A 276 34.33 25.83 3.51
CA SER A 276 32.93 26.30 3.56
C SER A 276 32.16 25.70 4.74
N ALA A 277 31.01 26.30 5.07
CA ALA A 277 30.13 25.87 6.15
C ALA A 277 28.65 26.03 5.73
N ALA A 278 27.99 24.92 5.38
CA ALA A 278 26.59 24.91 4.96
C ALA A 278 25.62 24.94 6.17
N PRO A 279 24.41 25.53 6.04
CA PRO A 279 23.40 25.48 7.09
C PRO A 279 22.93 24.04 7.36
N VAL A 280 22.69 23.69 8.62
CA VAL A 280 22.00 22.44 8.97
C VAL A 280 20.49 22.67 8.88
N LEU A 281 19.85 22.17 7.81
CA LEU A 281 18.40 22.33 7.63
C LEU A 281 17.61 21.41 8.57
N PRO A 282 16.63 21.92 9.32
CA PRO A 282 15.71 21.09 10.09
C PRO A 282 14.84 20.24 9.16
N SER A 283 14.51 19.02 9.61
CA SER A 283 13.61 18.10 8.89
C SER A 283 12.22 18.15 9.51
N LEU A 284 11.19 18.12 8.66
CA LEU A 284 9.78 18.15 9.05
C LEU A 284 9.06 16.86 8.66
N SER A 285 8.27 16.31 9.58
CA SER A 285 7.34 15.22 9.29
C SER A 285 5.95 15.52 9.84
N ILE A 286 4.92 15.08 9.13
CA ILE A 286 3.53 15.07 9.64
C ILE A 286 3.12 13.66 10.02
N VAL A 287 2.30 13.55 11.08
CA VAL A 287 1.56 12.35 11.46
C VAL A 287 0.20 12.76 12.01
N ALA A 288 -0.82 11.93 11.85
CA ALA A 288 -2.04 12.05 12.62
C ALA A 288 -1.81 11.40 14.00
N THR A 289 -1.52 12.23 15.00
CA THR A 289 -1.36 11.83 16.41
C THR A 289 -2.67 11.36 17.05
N ASP A 290 -3.79 11.90 16.59
CA ASP A 290 -5.08 11.22 16.67
C ASP A 290 -5.61 11.11 15.23
N PRO A 291 -5.68 9.90 14.65
CA PRO A 291 -6.16 9.65 13.29
C PRO A 291 -7.70 9.65 13.17
N THR A 292 -8.41 9.85 14.27
CA THR A 292 -9.88 9.85 14.33
C THR A 292 -10.38 11.19 14.84
N ALA A 293 -11.31 11.80 14.11
CA ALA A 293 -12.17 12.87 14.58
C ALA A 293 -13.61 12.35 14.63
N ALA A 294 -14.47 12.96 15.42
CA ALA A 294 -15.87 12.55 15.53
C ALA A 294 -16.79 13.74 15.80
N GLU A 295 -17.98 13.70 15.21
CA GLU A 295 -19.09 14.55 15.59
C GLU A 295 -19.54 14.22 17.01
N VAL A 296 -20.00 15.22 17.77
CA VAL A 296 -20.41 15.03 19.17
C VAL A 296 -21.64 15.85 19.53
N ASN A 297 -22.61 15.18 20.15
CA ASN A 297 -23.84 15.80 20.59
C ASN A 297 -23.57 16.87 21.66
N SER A 298 -24.41 17.91 21.74
CA SER A 298 -24.19 19.04 22.64
C SER A 298 -24.04 18.59 24.11
N GLY A 299 -22.87 18.86 24.70
CA GLY A 299 -22.51 18.44 26.07
C GLY A 299 -21.62 17.20 26.16
N GLN A 300 -21.35 16.50 25.05
CA GLN A 300 -20.29 15.48 24.97
C GLN A 300 -18.91 16.13 24.79
N ALA A 301 -17.84 15.38 25.06
CA ALA A 301 -16.47 15.83 24.86
C ALA A 301 -16.05 15.66 23.39
N ALA A 302 -15.76 16.77 22.70
CA ALA A 302 -15.41 16.77 21.28
C ALA A 302 -14.08 16.06 20.99
N ASN A 303 -14.06 15.26 19.92
CA ASN A 303 -12.82 14.77 19.32
C ASN A 303 -12.58 15.42 17.94
N PRO A 304 -11.71 16.43 17.84
CA PRO A 304 -11.36 17.05 16.57
C PRO A 304 -10.29 16.27 15.76
N GLY A 305 -9.84 15.11 16.24
CA GLY A 305 -8.60 14.49 15.76
C GLY A 305 -7.39 15.42 15.91
N LEU A 306 -6.21 14.97 15.49
CA LEU A 306 -5.02 15.81 15.64
C LEU A 306 -3.88 15.45 14.68
N PHE A 307 -3.60 16.34 13.74
CA PHE A 307 -2.31 16.33 13.05
C PHE A 307 -1.23 16.96 13.93
N THR A 308 -0.08 16.30 14.03
CA THR A 308 1.15 16.88 14.61
C THR A 308 2.21 16.94 13.53
N ILE A 309 2.75 18.15 13.30
CA ILE A 309 3.93 18.36 12.47
C ILE A 309 5.13 18.48 13.42
N THR A 310 6.09 17.58 13.27
CA THR A 310 7.30 17.49 14.10
C THR A 310 8.51 18.03 13.34
N ARG A 311 9.40 18.74 14.05
CA ARG A 311 10.64 19.33 13.56
C ARG A 311 11.83 18.74 14.30
N THR A 312 12.77 18.17 13.55
CA THR A 312 14.07 17.72 14.07
C THR A 312 15.19 18.63 13.56
N GLY A 313 16.28 18.75 14.32
CA GLY A 313 17.36 19.72 14.06
C GLY A 313 17.15 21.05 14.81
N SER A 314 17.75 22.13 14.29
CA SER A 314 17.75 23.44 14.99
C SER A 314 16.34 24.04 15.12
N THR A 315 16.01 24.53 16.33
CA THR A 315 14.79 25.29 16.65
C THR A 315 15.06 26.79 16.89
N ALA A 316 16.29 27.27 16.66
CA ALA A 316 16.76 28.62 17.01
C ALA A 316 16.06 29.78 16.25
N ALA A 317 15.30 29.47 15.21
CA ALA A 317 14.42 30.40 14.51
C ALA A 317 13.04 29.76 14.27
N ALA A 318 11.99 30.56 14.26
CA ALA A 318 10.66 30.11 13.83
C ALA A 318 10.69 29.63 12.37
N LEU A 319 9.83 28.68 12.03
CA LEU A 319 9.78 28.03 10.72
C LEU A 319 8.34 28.01 10.23
N THR A 320 8.07 28.72 9.14
CA THR A 320 6.78 28.69 8.44
C THR A 320 6.86 27.74 7.25
N LEU A 321 5.86 26.86 7.14
CA LEU A 321 5.66 25.94 6.03
C LEU A 321 4.27 26.15 5.42
N SER A 322 4.07 25.69 4.19
CA SER A 322 2.72 25.57 3.61
C SER A 322 2.31 24.11 3.43
N TYR A 323 1.01 23.87 3.41
CA TYR A 323 0.41 22.56 3.24
C TYR A 323 -0.85 22.65 2.37
N LEU A 324 -1.28 21.53 1.83
CA LEU A 324 -2.53 21.36 1.10
C LEU A 324 -3.51 20.51 1.91
N VAL A 325 -4.80 20.82 1.77
CA VAL A 325 -5.93 20.08 2.32
C VAL A 325 -6.64 19.36 1.16
N SER A 326 -6.84 18.06 1.31
CA SER A 326 -7.63 17.22 0.41
C SER A 326 -8.34 16.12 1.22
N GLY A 327 -8.98 15.16 0.55
CA GLY A 327 -9.77 14.09 1.17
C GLY A 327 -11.12 13.95 0.49
N SER A 328 -12.08 13.36 1.19
CA SER A 328 -13.50 13.36 0.79
C SER A 328 -14.30 14.47 1.48
N ALA A 329 -13.92 14.79 2.72
CA ALA A 329 -14.55 15.75 3.62
C ALA A 329 -14.72 17.16 3.01
N THR A 330 -15.92 17.73 3.11
CA THR A 330 -16.31 19.03 2.57
C THR A 330 -16.22 20.14 3.63
N LYS A 331 -15.14 20.92 3.54
CA LYS A 331 -14.92 22.14 4.34
C LYS A 331 -16.16 23.06 4.33
N GLY A 332 -16.79 23.22 5.49
CA GLY A 332 -17.98 24.05 5.70
C GLY A 332 -19.30 23.29 5.81
N SER A 333 -19.33 22.00 5.47
CA SER A 333 -20.37 21.06 5.89
C SER A 333 -19.89 20.34 7.16
N ASP A 334 -18.96 19.41 6.99
CA ASP A 334 -18.51 18.42 7.99
C ASP A 334 -17.29 18.88 8.84
N TYR A 335 -16.53 19.91 8.41
CA TYR A 335 -15.54 20.57 9.29
C TYR A 335 -15.36 22.07 9.06
N ASN A 336 -15.03 22.77 10.15
CA ASN A 336 -14.75 24.20 10.18
C ASN A 336 -13.43 24.56 9.48
N ASN A 337 -13.25 25.84 9.13
CA ASN A 337 -12.04 26.33 8.47
C ASN A 337 -10.75 26.07 9.28
N ILE A 338 -9.96 25.09 8.85
CA ILE A 338 -8.65 24.74 9.43
C ILE A 338 -7.74 25.97 9.54
N THR A 339 -7.09 26.13 10.69
CA THR A 339 -6.24 27.28 11.05
C THR A 339 -5.17 27.59 9.99
N GLY A 340 -5.19 28.81 9.47
CA GLY A 340 -4.23 29.28 8.47
C GLY A 340 -4.54 28.89 7.02
N THR A 341 -5.70 28.27 6.74
CA THR A 341 -6.12 27.95 5.36
C THR A 341 -6.80 29.10 4.61
N THR A 342 -6.58 29.15 3.29
CA THR A 342 -7.31 29.97 2.32
C THR A 342 -7.56 29.09 1.09
N GLY A 343 -8.84 28.84 0.79
CA GLY A 343 -9.22 27.70 -0.06
C GLY A 343 -8.71 26.39 0.54
N ASN A 344 -8.01 25.60 -0.27
CA ASN A 344 -7.41 24.30 0.09
C ASN A 344 -5.92 24.40 0.46
N THR A 345 -5.33 25.59 0.51
CA THR A 345 -3.91 25.80 0.86
C THR A 345 -3.82 26.43 2.24
N GLY A 346 -2.97 25.91 3.11
CA GLY A 346 -2.70 26.49 4.43
C GLY A 346 -1.25 26.87 4.65
N THR A 347 -1.04 27.76 5.62
CA THR A 347 0.29 28.02 6.20
C THR A 347 0.26 27.83 7.71
N ILE A 348 1.36 27.34 8.28
CA ILE A 348 1.52 27.12 9.72
C ILE A 348 2.97 27.41 10.12
N THR A 349 3.16 27.97 11.30
CA THR A 349 4.48 28.33 11.83
C THR A 349 4.77 27.54 13.10
N ILE A 350 5.88 26.82 13.10
CA ILE A 350 6.49 26.25 14.31
C ILE A 350 7.30 27.38 14.97
N PRO A 351 6.95 27.84 16.19
CA PRO A 351 7.63 28.95 16.84
C PRO A 351 9.12 28.71 17.12
N VAL A 352 9.84 29.78 17.48
CA VAL A 352 11.21 29.66 17.99
C VAL A 352 11.24 28.79 19.26
N GLY A 353 12.23 27.91 19.36
CA GLY A 353 12.36 26.93 20.46
C GLY A 353 11.45 25.71 20.34
N ALA A 354 10.34 25.77 19.60
CA ALA A 354 9.39 24.66 19.48
C ALA A 354 9.88 23.55 18.52
N THR A 355 9.63 22.30 18.91
CA THR A 355 9.91 21.08 18.13
C THR A 355 8.70 20.53 17.40
N SER A 356 7.50 21.08 17.61
CA SER A 356 6.29 20.67 16.89
C SER A 356 5.24 21.79 16.83
N VAL A 357 4.22 21.57 15.99
CA VAL A 357 2.96 22.32 15.99
C VAL A 357 1.82 21.36 15.66
N THR A 358 0.63 21.60 16.21
CA THR A 358 -0.55 20.76 16.01
C THR A 358 -1.64 21.47 15.20
N ILE A 359 -2.41 20.71 14.44
CA ILE A 359 -3.55 21.18 13.65
C ILE A 359 -4.75 20.26 13.94
N PRO A 360 -5.72 20.69 14.77
CA PRO A 360 -6.97 19.95 15.00
C PRO A 360 -7.95 20.17 13.83
N ILE A 361 -8.81 19.18 13.57
CA ILE A 361 -9.91 19.28 12.61
C ILE A 361 -11.20 19.52 13.40
N ASN A 362 -11.57 20.78 13.55
CA ASN A 362 -12.77 21.17 14.29
C ASN A 362 -14.04 20.75 13.50
N VAL A 363 -14.45 19.50 13.68
CA VAL A 363 -15.65 18.88 13.08
C VAL A 363 -16.88 19.74 13.36
N ILE A 364 -17.82 19.73 12.43
CA ILE A 364 -19.16 20.30 12.59
C ILE A 364 -20.09 19.11 12.84
N ASN A 365 -20.85 19.11 13.93
CA ASN A 365 -22.00 18.21 14.07
C ASN A 365 -23.19 18.84 13.34
N ASP A 366 -23.87 18.13 12.45
CA ASP A 366 -25.16 18.61 11.90
C ASP A 366 -26.40 17.76 12.26
N ALA A 367 -27.02 17.09 11.28
CA ALA A 367 -28.18 16.19 11.40
C ALA A 367 -28.40 15.34 10.13
N LEU A 368 -27.45 15.36 9.19
CA LEU A 368 -27.38 14.43 8.06
C LEU A 368 -26.90 13.06 8.54
N ILE A 369 -26.97 12.05 7.67
CA ILE A 369 -26.46 10.70 7.96
C ILE A 369 -25.52 10.35 6.83
N GLU A 370 -24.24 10.25 7.13
CA GLU A 370 -23.16 10.26 6.14
C GLU A 370 -22.22 9.05 6.30
N ALA A 371 -21.33 8.85 5.34
CA ALA A 371 -20.28 7.83 5.44
C ALA A 371 -19.08 8.39 6.21
N SER A 372 -18.22 7.56 6.79
CA SER A 372 -17.00 8.06 7.44
C SER A 372 -16.07 8.74 6.43
N GLU A 373 -15.90 10.05 6.61
CA GLU A 373 -15.20 10.96 5.70
C GLU A 373 -13.69 11.06 6.00
N SER A 374 -12.92 11.70 5.14
CA SER A 374 -11.46 11.84 5.30
C SER A 374 -10.97 13.26 5.05
N VAL A 375 -10.08 13.74 5.94
CA VAL A 375 -9.24 14.94 5.75
C VAL A 375 -7.78 14.50 5.63
N VAL A 376 -7.10 14.95 4.59
CA VAL A 376 -5.70 14.65 4.28
C VAL A 376 -4.91 15.95 4.26
N LEU A 377 -3.85 16.04 5.07
CA LEU A 377 -2.91 17.16 5.04
C LEU A 377 -1.59 16.73 4.39
N THR A 378 -1.17 17.47 3.36
CA THR A 378 0.10 17.23 2.66
C THR A 378 1.02 18.44 2.74
N LEU A 379 2.22 18.27 3.29
CA LEU A 379 3.25 19.30 3.43
C LEU A 379 3.89 19.61 2.07
N ASN A 380 3.99 20.89 1.74
CA ASN A 380 4.70 21.36 0.54
C ASN A 380 6.21 21.50 0.80
N SER A 381 7.00 21.37 -0.26
CA SER A 381 8.41 21.73 -0.25
C SER A 381 8.59 23.26 -0.12
N GLY A 382 9.72 23.68 0.46
CA GLY A 382 10.00 25.08 0.74
C GLY A 382 11.49 25.32 1.02
N THR A 383 11.84 26.56 1.36
CA THR A 383 13.20 26.96 1.70
C THR A 383 13.44 26.92 3.21
N GLY A 384 14.67 26.61 3.63
CA GLY A 384 15.05 26.60 5.05
C GLY A 384 14.67 25.33 5.83
N TYR A 385 14.11 24.31 5.17
CA TYR A 385 13.81 23.00 5.75
C TYR A 385 13.88 21.89 4.71
N GLN A 386 13.79 20.63 5.17
CA GLN A 386 13.64 19.42 4.36
C GLN A 386 12.43 18.60 4.87
N LEU A 387 11.91 17.69 4.04
CA LEU A 387 10.74 16.87 4.37
C LEU A 387 11.14 15.41 4.62
N GLY A 388 10.56 14.82 5.68
CA GLY A 388 10.39 13.38 5.85
C GLY A 388 9.01 12.95 5.36
N THR A 389 8.24 12.23 6.19
CA THR A 389 6.82 11.92 5.92
C THR A 389 6.03 13.20 5.69
N ASN A 390 5.54 13.39 4.46
CA ASN A 390 4.94 14.65 4.02
C ASN A 390 3.41 14.60 3.87
N SER A 391 2.74 13.49 4.19
CA SER A 391 1.28 13.40 4.12
C SER A 391 0.73 12.54 5.26
N ALA A 392 -0.46 12.88 5.75
CA ALA A 392 -1.18 12.14 6.78
C ALA A 392 -2.71 12.32 6.61
N THR A 393 -3.49 11.39 7.16
CA THR A 393 -4.96 11.38 7.10
C THR A 393 -5.57 11.34 8.49
N VAL A 394 -6.68 12.06 8.68
CA VAL A 394 -7.64 11.92 9.79
C VAL A 394 -8.99 11.51 9.19
N THR A 395 -9.64 10.51 9.77
CA THR A 395 -11.00 10.10 9.40
C THR A 395 -12.00 10.80 10.31
N ILE A 396 -13.04 11.41 9.73
CA ILE A 396 -14.18 11.96 10.47
C ILE A 396 -15.22 10.85 10.63
N LEU A 397 -15.77 10.71 11.84
CA LEU A 397 -16.85 9.80 12.16
C LEU A 397 -18.13 10.59 12.46
N ASP A 398 -19.14 10.39 11.61
CA ASP A 398 -20.53 10.74 11.87
C ASP A 398 -20.99 10.12 13.21
N ASN A 399 -21.79 10.87 13.97
CA ASN A 399 -22.43 10.43 15.21
C ASN A 399 -23.96 10.43 15.14
N ASP A 400 -24.51 11.05 14.10
CA ASP A 400 -25.92 11.02 13.83
C ASP A 400 -26.27 9.64 13.29
N SER A 401 -27.53 9.30 13.54
CA SER A 401 -28.01 7.95 13.33
C SER A 401 -29.52 8.03 13.26
N PRO A 402 -30.17 7.25 12.38
CA PRO A 402 -31.61 7.16 12.37
C PRO A 402 -32.13 6.83 13.79
N THR A 403 -32.81 7.78 14.42
CA THR A 403 -33.43 7.65 15.75
C THR A 403 -34.72 6.82 15.66
N VAL A 404 -34.54 5.61 15.13
CA VAL A 404 -35.55 4.60 14.86
C VAL A 404 -35.81 3.84 16.16
N PRO A 405 -37.04 3.85 16.69
CA PRO A 405 -37.39 3.00 17.82
C PRO A 405 -37.17 1.52 17.45
N ASN A 406 -36.42 0.81 18.30
CA ASN A 406 -36.21 -0.63 18.15
C ASN A 406 -37.57 -1.37 18.04
N PRO A 407 -37.75 -2.28 17.07
CA PRO A 407 -39.01 -2.99 16.89
C PRO A 407 -39.35 -3.85 18.10
N THR A 408 -40.65 -4.01 18.35
CA THR A 408 -41.14 -4.85 19.46
C THR A 408 -41.19 -6.32 19.05
N VAL A 409 -41.13 -7.25 19.99
CA VAL A 409 -41.41 -8.67 19.69
C VAL A 409 -42.92 -8.88 19.58
N SER A 410 -43.40 -9.62 18.59
CA SER A 410 -44.79 -10.12 18.55
C SER A 410 -44.86 -11.54 17.98
N THR A 411 -46.06 -12.13 17.97
CA THR A 411 -46.26 -13.55 17.63
C THR A 411 -47.04 -13.78 16.34
N PHE A 412 -46.69 -14.83 15.58
CA PHE A 412 -47.37 -15.24 14.34
C PHE A 412 -48.12 -16.59 14.43
N ALA A 413 -49.00 -16.83 13.45
CA ALA A 413 -49.73 -18.09 13.28
C ALA A 413 -48.97 -19.07 12.36
N LEU A 414 -49.43 -20.32 12.25
CA LEU A 414 -49.01 -21.18 11.12
C LEU A 414 -49.96 -20.95 9.93
N THR A 415 -49.43 -21.10 8.73
CA THR A 415 -50.14 -20.89 7.46
C THR A 415 -50.88 -22.13 6.96
N GLY A 416 -50.48 -23.32 7.42
CA GLY A 416 -50.88 -24.59 6.82
C GLY A 416 -50.07 -24.96 5.57
N ASN A 417 -49.14 -24.11 5.13
CA ASN A 417 -48.21 -24.42 4.05
C ASN A 417 -46.86 -24.84 4.64
N ASN A 418 -46.51 -26.10 4.46
CA ASN A 418 -45.29 -26.70 5.01
C ASN A 418 -43.99 -26.01 4.53
N GLN A 419 -44.00 -25.38 3.35
CA GLN A 419 -42.86 -24.63 2.79
C GLN A 419 -42.59 -23.29 3.49
N ILE A 420 -43.59 -22.78 4.24
CA ILE A 420 -43.44 -21.63 5.13
C ILE A 420 -43.25 -22.16 6.55
N ASP A 421 -44.20 -22.96 7.03
CA ASP A 421 -44.31 -23.36 8.44
C ASP A 421 -43.09 -24.13 8.96
N SER A 422 -42.39 -24.89 8.09
CA SER A 422 -41.16 -25.61 8.46
C SER A 422 -39.96 -24.68 8.66
N LEU A 423 -40.03 -23.43 8.22
CA LEU A 423 -39.02 -22.41 8.45
C LEU A 423 -39.37 -21.48 9.61
N LEU A 424 -40.52 -21.62 10.27
CA LEU A 424 -40.95 -20.73 11.35
C LEU A 424 -40.58 -21.29 12.74
N ALA A 425 -39.90 -20.49 13.57
CA ALA A 425 -39.47 -20.87 14.92
C ALA A 425 -40.64 -21.22 15.86
N SER A 426 -40.47 -22.21 16.76
CA SER A 426 -41.56 -22.65 17.66
C SER A 426 -41.94 -21.62 18.73
N SER A 427 -41.03 -20.67 19.04
CA SER A 427 -41.30 -19.47 19.84
C SER A 427 -42.42 -18.61 19.26
N ARG A 428 -42.65 -18.73 17.94
CA ARG A 428 -43.56 -17.92 17.12
C ARG A 428 -43.21 -16.43 17.09
N THR A 429 -42.00 -16.06 17.50
CA THR A 429 -41.59 -14.65 17.65
C THR A 429 -40.99 -14.07 16.38
N PHE A 430 -41.36 -12.83 16.08
CA PHE A 430 -40.75 -12.01 15.02
C PHE A 430 -40.62 -10.54 15.47
N TRP A 431 -39.81 -9.77 14.77
CA TRP A 431 -39.68 -8.33 15.00
C TRP A 431 -40.89 -7.60 14.40
N ASN A 432 -41.81 -7.17 15.24
CA ASN A 432 -42.96 -6.39 14.82
C ASN A 432 -42.57 -4.93 14.57
N THR A 433 -42.66 -4.55 13.30
CA THR A 433 -42.29 -3.24 12.78
C THR A 433 -43.51 -2.34 12.47
N SER A 434 -44.72 -2.74 12.90
CA SER A 434 -45.96 -2.02 12.62
C SER A 434 -46.00 -0.65 13.32
N GLY A 435 -45.68 0.42 12.59
CA GLY A 435 -45.78 1.80 13.08
C GLY A 435 -45.35 2.87 12.08
N SER A 436 -44.19 2.68 11.44
CA SER A 436 -43.65 3.64 10.44
C SER A 436 -42.65 2.95 9.52
N GLY A 437 -43.00 2.71 8.26
CA GLY A 437 -42.09 2.23 7.21
C GLY A 437 -41.48 0.82 7.39
N GLY A 438 -41.66 0.20 8.55
CA GLY A 438 -41.22 -1.16 8.84
C GLY A 438 -39.72 -1.28 9.18
N ASN A 439 -39.18 -0.55 10.15
CA ASN A 439 -37.72 -0.57 10.39
C ASN A 439 -37.29 -1.68 11.39
N ILE A 440 -36.15 -2.32 11.12
CA ILE A 440 -35.36 -3.15 12.05
C ILE A 440 -33.97 -2.52 12.18
N THR A 441 -33.54 -2.21 13.39
CA THR A 441 -32.22 -1.63 13.67
C THR A 441 -31.15 -2.73 13.77
N TYR A 442 -29.94 -2.47 13.27
CA TYR A 442 -28.78 -3.34 13.43
C TYR A 442 -27.53 -2.56 13.81
N SER A 443 -26.61 -3.19 14.54
CA SER A 443 -25.32 -2.58 14.87
C SER A 443 -24.19 -3.60 14.88
N PHE A 444 -22.96 -3.12 14.77
CA PHE A 444 -21.75 -3.94 14.86
C PHE A 444 -21.10 -3.68 16.22
N TYR A 445 -20.93 -4.73 17.02
CA TYR A 445 -20.32 -4.60 18.35
C TYR A 445 -18.96 -3.90 18.25
N ARG A 446 -18.77 -2.81 19.00
CA ARG A 446 -17.47 -2.13 19.09
C ARG A 446 -16.77 -2.50 20.39
N ASN A 447 -15.45 -2.65 20.34
CA ASN A 447 -14.65 -2.94 21.54
C ASN A 447 -14.69 -1.80 22.59
N SER A 448 -15.13 -0.60 22.17
CA SER A 448 -15.35 0.57 23.04
C SER A 448 -16.76 0.65 23.65
N SER A 449 -17.70 -0.22 23.27
CA SER A 449 -19.09 -0.21 23.77
C SER A 449 -19.26 -0.70 25.22
N GLY A 450 -18.18 -0.91 25.96
CA GLY A 450 -18.20 -1.51 27.30
C GLY A 450 -18.38 -3.03 27.25
N SER A 451 -19.03 -3.60 28.27
CA SER A 451 -19.26 -5.05 28.34
C SER A 451 -20.50 -5.46 27.54
N TYR A 452 -20.38 -6.55 26.78
CA TYR A 452 -21.52 -7.29 26.25
C TYR A 452 -22.39 -7.83 27.40
N TYR A 453 -23.70 -7.92 27.18
CA TYR A 453 -24.70 -8.36 28.17
C TYR A 453 -24.98 -9.88 28.12
N GLY A 454 -24.47 -10.60 27.11
CA GLY A 454 -24.48 -12.06 27.06
C GLY A 454 -23.39 -12.70 27.94
N SER A 455 -23.16 -14.00 27.76
CA SER A 455 -22.18 -14.76 28.58
C SER A 455 -20.80 -14.87 27.96
N GLU A 456 -20.71 -14.58 26.66
CA GLU A 456 -19.58 -14.76 25.78
C GLU A 456 -18.57 -13.62 25.87
N ILE A 457 -17.29 -13.93 25.63
CA ILE A 457 -16.30 -12.90 25.33
C ILE A 457 -16.45 -12.58 23.84
N VAL A 458 -16.85 -11.36 23.53
CA VAL A 458 -17.12 -10.90 22.16
C VAL A 458 -16.17 -9.79 21.74
N THR A 459 -15.94 -9.67 20.43
CA THR A 459 -15.03 -8.68 19.84
C THR A 459 -15.58 -8.13 18.53
N GLU A 460 -15.16 -6.93 18.18
CA GLU A 460 -15.55 -6.24 16.95
C GLU A 460 -15.20 -7.00 15.66
N LEU A 461 -16.09 -6.90 14.66
CA LEU A 461 -15.94 -7.48 13.32
C LEU A 461 -15.05 -6.63 12.40
N SER A 462 -14.44 -7.26 11.39
CA SER A 462 -13.70 -6.54 10.34
C SER A 462 -14.65 -5.79 9.39
N GLU A 463 -14.23 -4.64 8.85
CA GLU A 463 -15.05 -3.85 7.92
C GLU A 463 -15.48 -4.63 6.67
N THR A 464 -14.70 -5.64 6.24
CA THR A 464 -15.10 -6.56 5.17
C THR A 464 -16.38 -7.32 5.52
N ILE A 465 -16.50 -7.81 6.76
CA ILE A 465 -17.70 -8.50 7.24
C ILE A 465 -18.84 -7.50 7.42
N LYS A 466 -18.57 -6.32 8.02
CA LYS A 466 -19.59 -5.27 8.17
C LYS A 466 -20.18 -4.87 6.81
N THR A 467 -19.33 -4.73 5.79
CA THR A 467 -19.74 -4.46 4.39
C THR A 467 -20.56 -5.59 3.78
N SER A 468 -20.20 -6.85 4.00
CA SER A 468 -21.01 -8.00 3.59
C SER A 468 -22.38 -8.02 4.28
N VAL A 469 -22.45 -7.74 5.59
CA VAL A 469 -23.72 -7.67 6.33
C VAL A 469 -24.59 -6.51 5.84
N ARG A 470 -24.04 -5.30 5.67
CA ARG A 470 -24.73 -4.14 5.06
C ARG A 470 -25.35 -4.51 3.71
N ARG A 471 -24.59 -5.20 2.83
CA ARG A 471 -25.06 -5.71 1.54
C ARG A 471 -26.16 -6.77 1.69
N ILE A 472 -26.01 -7.71 2.62
CA ILE A 472 -26.98 -8.79 2.86
C ILE A 472 -28.30 -8.21 3.37
N LEU A 473 -28.28 -7.28 4.32
CA LEU A 473 -29.46 -6.64 4.87
C LEU A 473 -30.16 -5.74 3.84
N SER A 474 -29.40 -4.97 3.06
CA SER A 474 -29.92 -4.22 1.91
C SER A 474 -30.61 -5.16 0.88
N MET A 475 -29.98 -6.30 0.58
CA MET A 475 -30.56 -7.33 -0.29
C MET A 475 -31.82 -7.97 0.32
N ILE A 476 -31.84 -8.33 1.61
CA ILE A 476 -33.06 -8.88 2.25
C ILE A 476 -34.20 -7.84 2.19
N SER A 477 -33.87 -6.55 2.33
CA SER A 477 -34.85 -5.46 2.24
C SER A 477 -35.52 -5.32 0.88
N SER A 478 -35.03 -5.92 -0.22
CA SER A 478 -35.76 -5.87 -1.51
C SER A 478 -36.93 -6.87 -1.56
N TYR A 479 -36.83 -7.98 -0.83
CA TYR A 479 -37.81 -9.07 -0.82
C TYR A 479 -38.99 -8.81 0.13
N VAL A 480 -38.75 -8.11 1.24
CA VAL A 480 -39.72 -7.90 2.33
C VAL A 480 -39.96 -6.44 2.67
N ASN A 481 -41.12 -6.14 3.25
CA ASN A 481 -41.51 -4.77 3.61
C ASN A 481 -40.86 -4.29 4.93
N VAL A 482 -39.53 -4.41 5.01
CA VAL A 482 -38.70 -3.96 6.12
C VAL A 482 -37.49 -3.17 5.63
N ASN A 483 -37.16 -2.07 6.29
CA ASN A 483 -35.86 -1.42 6.17
C ASN A 483 -34.94 -1.94 7.27
N PHE A 484 -33.73 -2.38 6.91
CA PHE A 484 -32.67 -2.61 7.88
C PHE A 484 -31.85 -1.33 8.01
N VAL A 485 -31.70 -0.86 9.24
CA VAL A 485 -31.17 0.47 9.55
C VAL A 485 -29.96 0.34 10.47
N GLU A 486 -28.79 0.75 10.01
CA GLU A 486 -27.58 0.72 10.85
C GLU A 486 -27.68 1.80 11.92
N VAL A 487 -27.39 1.44 13.17
CA VAL A 487 -27.34 2.38 14.30
C VAL A 487 -26.01 2.27 15.03
N ALA A 488 -25.60 3.37 15.67
CA ALA A 488 -24.36 3.42 16.44
C ALA A 488 -24.37 2.38 17.58
N ASP A 489 -23.31 1.58 17.66
CA ASP A 489 -23.09 0.63 18.74
C ASP A 489 -22.38 1.33 19.91
N THR A 490 -23.03 1.35 21.08
CA THR A 490 -22.54 2.02 22.29
C THR A 490 -22.95 1.23 23.54
N ALA A 491 -22.54 1.68 24.73
CA ALA A 491 -22.90 1.03 25.99
C ALA A 491 -24.40 1.04 26.33
N ASN A 492 -25.18 2.00 25.81
CA ASN A 492 -26.59 2.20 26.17
C ASN A 492 -27.55 2.23 24.95
N SER A 493 -27.02 2.14 23.73
CA SER A 493 -27.78 2.15 22.47
C SER A 493 -27.07 1.26 21.45
N PHE A 494 -27.82 0.37 20.83
CA PHE A 494 -27.39 -0.61 19.82
C PHE A 494 -28.64 -1.14 19.09
N GLY A 495 -28.45 -1.77 17.93
CA GLY A 495 -29.56 -2.32 17.14
C GLY A 495 -30.15 -3.58 17.77
N VAL A 496 -31.36 -3.98 17.34
CA VAL A 496 -31.93 -5.29 17.74
C VAL A 496 -31.25 -6.47 17.06
N LEU A 497 -30.54 -6.25 15.95
CA LEU A 497 -29.62 -7.23 15.36
C LEU A 497 -28.18 -6.79 15.64
N ARG A 498 -27.50 -7.40 16.60
CA ARG A 498 -26.10 -7.07 16.91
C ARG A 498 -25.15 -8.11 16.34
N TYR A 499 -24.18 -7.68 15.54
CA TYR A 499 -23.22 -8.57 14.87
C TYR A 499 -21.85 -8.49 15.53
N MET A 500 -21.28 -9.64 15.93
CA MET A 500 -20.01 -9.71 16.66
C MET A 500 -19.21 -11.00 16.39
N PHE A 501 -17.89 -10.96 16.57
CA PHE A 501 -17.12 -12.19 16.82
C PHE A 501 -17.30 -12.61 18.27
N SER A 502 -17.19 -13.90 18.56
CA SER A 502 -17.20 -14.40 19.94
C SER A 502 -16.31 -15.62 20.16
N ASN A 503 -15.95 -15.88 21.42
CA ASN A 503 -15.05 -16.97 21.81
C ASN A 503 -15.68 -18.39 21.79
N LEU A 504 -16.98 -18.50 21.46
CA LEU A 504 -17.75 -19.74 21.22
C LEU A 504 -17.35 -20.97 22.08
N GLY A 505 -17.28 -20.75 23.40
CA GLY A 505 -17.28 -21.81 24.41
C GLY A 505 -16.17 -22.85 24.33
N GLY A 506 -15.05 -22.58 23.63
CA GLY A 506 -13.92 -23.51 23.51
C GLY A 506 -14.23 -24.84 22.81
N GLY A 507 -15.37 -24.93 22.11
CA GLY A 507 -15.93 -26.19 21.59
C GLY A 507 -16.03 -26.31 20.07
N GLY A 508 -15.51 -25.35 19.30
CA GLY A 508 -15.51 -25.42 17.83
C GLY A 508 -16.83 -25.02 17.16
N GLY A 509 -17.60 -24.11 17.75
CA GLY A 509 -18.71 -23.46 17.04
C GLY A 509 -18.22 -22.65 15.84
N TYR A 510 -19.00 -22.65 14.76
CA TYR A 510 -18.70 -21.91 13.52
C TYR A 510 -19.43 -20.57 13.49
N ALA A 511 -20.75 -20.57 13.65
CA ALA A 511 -21.56 -19.41 13.96
C ALA A 511 -22.84 -19.85 14.69
N TYR A 512 -23.57 -18.90 15.27
CA TYR A 512 -24.98 -19.05 15.65
C TYR A 512 -25.65 -17.66 15.71
N ALA A 513 -26.98 -17.60 15.75
CA ALA A 513 -27.73 -16.40 16.17
C ALA A 513 -28.93 -16.74 17.07
N TYR A 514 -29.36 -15.76 17.87
CA TYR A 514 -30.56 -15.88 18.69
C TYR A 514 -31.81 -15.39 17.95
N TYR A 515 -32.92 -16.12 18.06
CA TYR A 515 -34.22 -15.72 17.52
C TYR A 515 -34.72 -14.37 18.08
N PRO A 516 -35.64 -13.68 17.36
CA PRO A 516 -36.30 -12.45 17.83
C PRO A 516 -36.86 -12.59 19.25
N GLY A 517 -36.46 -11.70 20.15
CA GLY A 517 -36.64 -11.87 21.59
C GLY A 517 -36.25 -10.66 22.42
N VAL A 518 -35.92 -10.89 23.70
CA VAL A 518 -35.46 -9.86 24.64
C VAL A 518 -34.06 -10.21 25.18
N GLY A 519 -33.27 -9.20 25.55
CA GLY A 519 -31.87 -9.40 25.92
C GLY A 519 -31.05 -9.68 24.66
N VAL A 520 -30.55 -10.91 24.52
CA VAL A 520 -29.70 -11.37 23.39
C VAL A 520 -30.48 -11.70 22.10
N GLY A 521 -31.80 -11.60 22.09
CA GLY A 521 -32.61 -11.94 20.92
C GLY A 521 -32.28 -11.05 19.73
N GLY A 522 -31.89 -11.66 18.59
CA GLY A 522 -31.40 -10.97 17.39
C GLY A 522 -29.86 -10.89 17.28
N ASP A 523 -29.11 -11.27 18.32
CA ASP A 523 -27.65 -11.21 18.28
C ASP A 523 -27.04 -12.35 17.44
N VAL A 524 -26.07 -11.98 16.59
CA VAL A 524 -25.38 -12.84 15.62
C VAL A 524 -23.91 -13.01 16.03
N HIS A 525 -23.55 -14.26 16.34
CA HIS A 525 -22.25 -14.66 16.89
C HIS A 525 -21.41 -15.43 15.85
N LEU A 526 -20.31 -14.83 15.43
CA LEU A 526 -19.37 -15.43 14.46
C LEU A 526 -18.10 -15.96 15.15
N SER A 527 -17.50 -17.01 14.60
CA SER A 527 -16.24 -17.58 15.10
C SER A 527 -15.02 -16.96 14.41
N SER A 528 -14.26 -16.12 15.12
CA SER A 528 -13.04 -15.49 14.58
C SER A 528 -11.96 -16.50 14.16
N ALA A 529 -12.03 -17.74 14.67
CA ALA A 529 -11.12 -18.83 14.31
C ALA A 529 -11.17 -19.23 12.82
N TYR A 530 -12.26 -18.91 12.10
CA TYR A 530 -12.45 -19.29 10.70
C TYR A 530 -11.97 -18.22 9.70
N GLU A 531 -11.54 -17.04 10.14
CA GLU A 531 -11.11 -15.96 9.22
C GLU A 531 -9.83 -16.30 8.43
N SER A 532 -9.05 -17.29 8.87
CA SER A 532 -7.92 -17.85 8.13
C SER A 532 -8.30 -18.93 7.12
N ASP A 533 -9.52 -19.45 7.15
CA ASP A 533 -10.00 -20.49 6.23
C ASP A 533 -10.43 -19.85 4.89
N PRO A 534 -9.86 -20.25 3.73
CA PRO A 534 -10.17 -19.60 2.45
C PRO A 534 -11.63 -19.75 2.00
N VAL A 535 -12.34 -20.79 2.46
CA VAL A 535 -13.71 -21.15 2.08
C VAL A 535 -14.73 -20.72 3.14
N ASN A 536 -14.38 -20.88 4.42
CA ASN A 536 -15.29 -20.72 5.56
C ASN A 536 -15.20 -19.34 6.25
N ARG A 537 -14.21 -18.50 5.94
CA ARG A 537 -14.16 -17.11 6.45
C ARG A 537 -15.40 -16.29 6.07
N PHE A 538 -15.90 -15.51 7.03
CA PHE A 538 -17.04 -14.60 6.88
C PHE A 538 -16.66 -13.36 6.06
N SER A 539 -15.37 -12.99 6.04
CA SER A 539 -14.82 -12.00 5.09
C SER A 539 -14.72 -12.51 3.64
N GLY A 540 -15.22 -13.71 3.35
CA GLY A 540 -15.29 -14.27 2.00
C GLY A 540 -16.24 -13.51 1.07
N ALA A 541 -15.90 -13.46 -0.21
CA ALA A 541 -16.77 -12.89 -1.25
C ALA A 541 -18.05 -13.73 -1.45
N PRO A 542 -19.11 -13.18 -2.07
CA PRO A 542 -20.30 -13.94 -2.44
C PRO A 542 -19.95 -15.22 -3.22
N GLY A 543 -20.44 -16.37 -2.75
CA GLY A 543 -20.16 -17.70 -3.28
C GLY A 543 -19.28 -18.56 -2.35
N ASN A 544 -18.66 -17.96 -1.32
CA ASN A 544 -17.97 -18.69 -0.25
C ASN A 544 -18.96 -19.09 0.86
N HIS A 545 -18.61 -20.13 1.64
CA HIS A 545 -19.50 -20.67 2.68
C HIS A 545 -19.79 -19.63 3.77
N GLY A 546 -18.77 -18.89 4.23
CA GLY A 546 -18.95 -17.83 5.24
C GLY A 546 -19.92 -16.71 4.82
N TYR A 547 -19.95 -16.32 3.54
CA TYR A 547 -20.92 -15.34 3.04
C TYR A 547 -22.36 -15.88 3.09
N MET A 548 -22.55 -17.16 2.70
CA MET A 548 -23.85 -17.82 2.84
C MET A 548 -24.26 -17.97 4.31
N THR A 549 -23.31 -18.23 5.22
CA THR A 549 -23.55 -18.29 6.67
C THR A 549 -23.98 -16.93 7.23
N LEU A 550 -23.41 -15.81 6.78
CA LEU A 550 -23.90 -14.47 7.17
C LEU A 550 -25.39 -14.26 6.84
N ILE A 551 -25.89 -14.85 5.74
CA ILE A 551 -27.32 -14.84 5.41
C ILE A 551 -28.10 -15.79 6.35
N HIS A 552 -27.61 -17.01 6.57
CA HIS A 552 -28.22 -18.03 7.45
C HIS A 552 -28.42 -17.52 8.89
N GLU A 553 -27.39 -16.95 9.52
CA GLU A 553 -27.49 -16.43 10.89
C GLU A 553 -28.36 -15.17 10.96
N THR A 554 -28.35 -14.34 9.91
CA THR A 554 -29.28 -13.22 9.79
C THR A 554 -30.73 -13.71 9.72
N PHE A 555 -31.01 -14.81 9.02
CA PHE A 555 -32.33 -15.44 8.97
C PHE A 555 -32.79 -15.96 10.33
N HIS A 556 -31.90 -16.59 11.11
CA HIS A 556 -32.16 -16.92 12.52
C HIS A 556 -32.50 -15.68 13.35
N ALA A 557 -31.69 -14.62 13.25
CA ALA A 557 -31.86 -13.35 13.97
C ALA A 557 -33.18 -12.62 13.62
N ILE A 558 -33.78 -12.90 12.46
CA ILE A 558 -35.10 -12.40 12.04
C ILE A 558 -36.21 -13.48 12.05
N GLY A 559 -35.99 -14.64 12.66
CA GLY A 559 -37.05 -15.57 13.06
C GLY A 559 -37.24 -16.86 12.26
N LEU A 560 -36.35 -17.18 11.31
CA LEU A 560 -36.40 -18.47 10.61
C LEU A 560 -35.62 -19.56 11.37
N LYS A 561 -36.16 -20.78 11.43
CA LYS A 561 -35.51 -21.99 11.99
C LYS A 561 -34.99 -22.93 10.90
N HIS A 562 -34.24 -23.96 11.29
CA HIS A 562 -33.87 -25.07 10.40
C HIS A 562 -35.12 -25.87 9.94
N PRO A 563 -35.15 -26.35 8.68
CA PRO A 563 -36.30 -27.03 8.09
C PRO A 563 -36.40 -28.52 8.44
N GLY A 564 -35.36 -29.14 8.97
CA GLY A 564 -35.32 -30.58 9.29
C GLY A 564 -35.23 -30.85 10.79
N ASN A 565 -35.26 -32.14 11.17
CA ASN A 565 -35.10 -32.56 12.57
C ASN A 565 -33.62 -32.55 12.99
N TYR A 566 -33.01 -31.38 12.95
CA TYR A 566 -31.65 -31.15 13.40
C TYR A 566 -31.45 -29.69 13.84
N ASN A 567 -30.38 -29.49 14.59
CA ASN A 567 -29.73 -28.21 14.87
C ASN A 567 -28.20 -28.43 14.74
N GLY A 568 -27.37 -27.41 14.99
CA GLY A 568 -25.90 -27.53 14.91
C GLY A 568 -25.32 -28.66 15.76
N SER A 569 -25.92 -28.92 16.93
CA SER A 569 -25.45 -29.93 17.90
C SER A 569 -26.56 -30.86 18.46
N GLY A 570 -27.76 -30.87 17.86
CA GLY A 570 -28.91 -31.60 18.43
C GLY A 570 -30.08 -31.82 17.46
N THR A 571 -31.25 -32.13 18.01
CA THR A 571 -32.53 -32.29 17.29
C THR A 571 -33.16 -30.95 16.92
N GLY A 572 -34.03 -30.95 15.92
CA GLY A 572 -34.75 -29.76 15.43
C GLY A 572 -36.20 -29.69 15.92
N GLU A 573 -36.85 -28.56 15.66
CA GLU A 573 -38.25 -28.32 16.02
C GLU A 573 -39.17 -28.50 14.82
N GLY A 574 -40.31 -29.20 14.99
CA GLY A 574 -41.29 -29.39 13.92
C GLY A 574 -42.19 -28.17 13.66
N PRO A 575 -42.86 -28.06 12.51
CA PRO A 575 -42.89 -29.04 11.40
C PRO A 575 -41.60 -29.03 10.57
N PHE A 576 -41.47 -30.02 9.68
CA PHE A 576 -40.28 -30.26 8.88
C PHE A 576 -40.58 -30.37 7.38
N LEU A 577 -39.66 -29.93 6.53
CA LEU A 577 -39.73 -30.18 5.08
C LEU A 577 -39.55 -31.68 4.78
N PRO A 578 -40.18 -32.22 3.72
CA PRO A 578 -39.83 -33.52 3.18
C PRO A 578 -38.35 -33.58 2.78
N GLY A 579 -37.72 -34.77 2.85
CA GLY A 579 -36.28 -34.93 2.58
C GLY A 579 -35.81 -34.39 1.22
N GLY A 580 -36.67 -34.42 0.21
CA GLY A 580 -36.42 -33.86 -1.14
C GLY A 580 -36.65 -32.35 -1.29
N GLU A 581 -37.27 -31.70 -0.30
CA GLU A 581 -37.43 -30.24 -0.23
C GLU A 581 -36.42 -29.60 0.74
N ASP A 582 -35.96 -30.33 1.76
CA ASP A 582 -34.91 -29.92 2.68
C ASP A 582 -33.53 -29.86 1.97
N ASN A 583 -33.21 -28.74 1.31
CA ASN A 583 -31.90 -28.46 0.73
C ASN A 583 -31.64 -26.97 0.47
N THR A 584 -30.38 -26.59 0.32
CA THR A 584 -29.94 -25.21 0.00
C THR A 584 -30.20 -24.74 -1.44
N THR A 585 -30.96 -25.49 -2.25
CA THR A 585 -31.56 -24.95 -3.47
C THR A 585 -32.96 -24.37 -3.21
N ASN A 586 -33.63 -24.81 -2.13
CA ASN A 586 -34.93 -24.28 -1.68
C ASN A 586 -34.80 -23.25 -0.55
N THR A 587 -33.93 -23.51 0.45
CA THR A 587 -33.77 -22.70 1.66
C THR A 587 -32.34 -22.73 2.20
N LEU A 588 -31.75 -21.57 2.52
CA LEU A 588 -30.42 -21.49 3.16
C LEU A 588 -30.42 -22.08 4.58
N MET A 589 -31.59 -22.25 5.21
CA MET A 589 -31.70 -22.83 6.54
C MET A 589 -31.44 -24.34 6.57
N SER A 590 -31.37 -25.00 5.41
CA SER A 590 -31.04 -26.42 5.30
C SER A 590 -29.56 -26.71 5.57
N TYR A 591 -29.30 -27.86 6.22
CA TYR A 591 -27.95 -28.43 6.35
C TYR A 591 -27.62 -29.46 5.24
N ASN A 592 -28.49 -29.61 4.23
CA ASN A 592 -28.22 -30.46 3.06
C ASN A 592 -27.76 -29.56 1.90
N PHE A 593 -26.50 -29.72 1.46
CA PHE A 593 -25.82 -28.81 0.53
C PHE A 593 -25.56 -29.44 -0.86
N PRO A 594 -26.56 -29.55 -1.76
CA PRO A 594 -26.33 -30.02 -3.12
C PRO A 594 -25.62 -28.95 -3.96
N GLY A 595 -24.32 -29.11 -4.20
CA GLY A 595 -23.53 -28.22 -5.06
C GLY A 595 -23.12 -26.88 -4.42
N PRO A 596 -22.68 -25.90 -5.25
CA PRO A 596 -22.26 -24.57 -4.81
C PRO A 596 -23.22 -23.80 -3.89
N THR A 597 -22.68 -22.81 -3.17
CA THR A 597 -23.42 -22.01 -2.18
C THR A 597 -24.40 -21.02 -2.81
N ALA A 598 -25.35 -20.55 -2.00
CA ALA A 598 -26.26 -19.48 -2.37
C ALA A 598 -25.69 -18.09 -2.00
N ILE A 599 -25.96 -17.09 -2.84
CA ILE A 599 -25.55 -15.69 -2.65
C ILE A 599 -26.72 -14.74 -2.32
N THR A 600 -27.94 -15.24 -2.40
CA THR A 600 -29.19 -14.54 -2.05
C THR A 600 -30.02 -15.45 -1.14
N PRO A 601 -31.10 -14.95 -0.52
CA PRO A 601 -32.21 -15.82 -0.09
C PRO A 601 -32.64 -16.79 -1.21
N MET A 602 -32.98 -18.03 -0.88
CA MET A 602 -33.63 -18.97 -1.81
C MET A 602 -35.16 -18.88 -1.69
N ALA A 603 -35.89 -19.50 -2.62
CA ALA A 603 -37.31 -19.26 -2.82
C ALA A 603 -38.19 -19.49 -1.58
N TYR A 604 -37.85 -20.44 -0.69
CA TYR A 604 -38.64 -20.74 0.51
C TYR A 604 -38.29 -19.75 1.63
N ASP A 605 -37.04 -19.30 1.72
CA ASP A 605 -36.62 -18.24 2.66
C ASP A 605 -37.38 -16.95 2.37
N ILE A 606 -37.42 -16.53 1.10
CA ILE A 606 -38.17 -15.35 0.64
C ILE A 606 -39.64 -15.50 1.03
N ARG A 607 -40.25 -16.66 0.79
CA ARG A 607 -41.65 -16.92 1.09
C ARG A 607 -41.97 -16.87 2.58
N ALA A 608 -41.08 -17.39 3.43
CA ALA A 608 -41.24 -17.36 4.88
C ALA A 608 -41.01 -15.95 5.46
N LEU A 609 -40.00 -15.23 4.98
CA LEU A 609 -39.75 -13.84 5.38
C LEU A 609 -40.89 -12.91 4.92
N GLN A 610 -41.43 -13.09 3.71
CA GLN A 610 -42.60 -12.35 3.23
C GLN A 610 -43.87 -12.63 4.05
N TYR A 611 -44.00 -13.82 4.67
CA TYR A 611 -45.08 -14.09 5.61
C TYR A 611 -44.92 -13.31 6.94
N LEU A 612 -43.70 -13.24 7.46
CA LEU A 612 -43.40 -12.52 8.72
C LEU A 612 -43.44 -10.99 8.58
N TYR A 613 -42.85 -10.47 7.50
CA TYR A 613 -42.51 -9.06 7.34
C TYR A 613 -43.29 -8.35 6.22
N GLY A 614 -44.17 -9.09 5.52
CA GLY A 614 -44.90 -8.58 4.37
C GLY A 614 -44.03 -8.47 3.10
N VAL A 615 -44.70 -8.28 1.97
CA VAL A 615 -44.09 -8.19 0.64
C VAL A 615 -43.71 -6.75 0.31
N ARG A 616 -42.49 -6.51 -0.21
CA ARG A 616 -42.11 -5.19 -0.76
C ARG A 616 -42.31 -5.11 -2.27
N SER A 617 -42.82 -3.96 -2.72
CA SER A 617 -42.78 -3.56 -4.13
C SER A 617 -41.34 -3.31 -4.56
N TYR A 618 -40.83 -4.18 -5.44
CA TYR A 618 -39.48 -4.15 -6.01
C TYR A 618 -39.55 -4.57 -7.48
N ASN A 619 -38.80 -3.88 -8.34
CA ASN A 619 -38.84 -4.03 -9.81
C ASN A 619 -40.23 -3.93 -10.48
N SER A 620 -41.24 -3.37 -9.78
CA SER A 620 -42.69 -3.44 -10.05
C SER A 620 -43.23 -2.75 -11.33
N THR A 621 -42.46 -2.76 -12.42
CA THR A 621 -42.73 -2.26 -13.77
C THR A 621 -41.94 -3.12 -14.77
N ASN A 622 -42.53 -3.46 -15.92
CA ASN A 622 -41.96 -4.28 -17.00
C ASN A 622 -40.41 -4.40 -17.03
N THR A 623 -39.87 -5.43 -16.38
CA THR A 623 -38.44 -5.64 -16.19
C THR A 623 -37.87 -6.65 -17.19
N ASN A 624 -36.71 -6.34 -17.79
CA ASN A 624 -36.01 -7.21 -18.75
C ASN A 624 -34.69 -7.72 -18.17
N TYR A 625 -34.70 -8.97 -17.71
CA TYR A 625 -33.58 -9.69 -17.12
C TYR A 625 -32.74 -10.34 -18.24
N VAL A 626 -31.58 -9.76 -18.59
CA VAL A 626 -30.72 -10.27 -19.68
C VAL A 626 -29.66 -11.21 -19.12
N PHE A 627 -29.80 -12.51 -19.33
CA PHE A 627 -28.91 -13.52 -18.77
C PHE A 627 -27.65 -13.71 -19.63
N ASN A 628 -26.47 -13.61 -19.00
CA ASN A 628 -25.19 -13.96 -19.62
C ASN A 628 -24.72 -15.37 -19.20
N SER A 629 -25.20 -15.86 -18.05
CA SER A 629 -25.14 -17.27 -17.65
C SER A 629 -26.36 -17.62 -16.79
N VAL A 630 -26.62 -18.90 -16.51
CA VAL A 630 -27.66 -19.29 -15.53
C VAL A 630 -27.36 -18.82 -14.08
N ASN A 631 -26.15 -18.31 -13.82
CA ASN A 631 -25.70 -17.79 -12.52
C ASN A 631 -25.63 -16.26 -12.47
N ASN A 632 -25.89 -15.54 -13.58
CA ASN A 632 -25.89 -14.07 -13.59
C ASN A 632 -26.73 -13.45 -14.73
N TYR A 633 -27.32 -12.29 -14.42
CA TYR A 633 -28.08 -11.48 -15.36
C TYR A 633 -27.73 -9.99 -15.23
N THR A 634 -28.00 -9.25 -16.30
CA THR A 634 -27.85 -7.80 -16.36
C THR A 634 -29.22 -7.14 -16.27
N LEU A 635 -29.35 -6.16 -15.38
CA LEU A 635 -30.55 -5.32 -15.19
C LEU A 635 -30.10 -3.86 -15.08
N ASN A 636 -30.65 -2.98 -15.93
CA ASN A 636 -30.32 -1.54 -15.96
C ASN A 636 -28.80 -1.24 -16.02
N GLY A 637 -28.04 -2.10 -16.72
CA GLY A 637 -26.58 -2.02 -16.86
C GLY A 637 -25.78 -2.60 -15.68
N GLN A 638 -26.43 -2.97 -14.57
CA GLN A 638 -25.82 -3.62 -13.42
C GLN A 638 -25.86 -5.14 -13.55
N VAL A 639 -24.80 -5.83 -13.13
CA VAL A 639 -24.71 -7.29 -13.17
C VAL A 639 -25.02 -7.88 -11.79
N PHE A 640 -26.02 -8.76 -11.75
CA PHE A 640 -26.45 -9.51 -10.58
C PHE A 640 -26.05 -10.97 -10.73
N GLY A 641 -25.53 -11.58 -9.67
CA GLY A 641 -25.05 -12.97 -9.67
C GLY A 641 -23.55 -13.11 -9.46
N THR A 642 -22.97 -14.21 -9.93
CA THR A 642 -21.51 -14.42 -9.95
C THR A 642 -20.99 -14.87 -11.32
N THR A 643 -19.68 -14.75 -11.54
CA THR A 643 -18.99 -15.31 -12.72
C THR A 643 -18.72 -16.82 -12.59
N GLY A 644 -18.68 -17.34 -11.36
CA GLY A 644 -18.61 -18.78 -11.08
C GLY A 644 -19.98 -19.46 -11.09
N THR A 645 -20.03 -20.70 -10.59
CA THR A 645 -21.28 -21.39 -10.27
C THR A 645 -21.77 -21.01 -8.87
N SER A 646 -23.04 -20.65 -8.76
CA SER A 646 -23.68 -20.24 -7.50
C SER A 646 -25.20 -20.45 -7.59
N LYS A 647 -25.91 -20.27 -6.47
CA LYS A 647 -27.37 -20.23 -6.44
C LYS A 647 -27.86 -18.82 -6.09
N GLN A 648 -28.91 -18.36 -6.76
CA GLN A 648 -29.56 -17.08 -6.47
C GLN A 648 -31.07 -17.11 -6.78
N SER A 649 -31.82 -16.10 -6.33
CA SER A 649 -33.25 -15.94 -6.59
C SER A 649 -33.60 -14.57 -7.16
N VAL A 650 -34.39 -14.55 -8.24
CA VAL A 650 -35.07 -13.36 -8.74
C VAL A 650 -36.39 -13.15 -7.99
N TRP A 651 -36.57 -11.92 -7.52
CA TRP A 651 -37.85 -11.40 -7.02
C TRP A 651 -38.28 -10.24 -7.90
N ASP A 652 -39.53 -10.33 -8.37
CA ASP A 652 -40.26 -9.24 -8.97
C ASP A 652 -41.67 -9.21 -8.39
N SER A 653 -42.34 -8.07 -8.45
CA SER A 653 -43.58 -7.81 -7.70
C SER A 653 -44.71 -7.17 -8.52
N GLY A 654 -44.49 -6.96 -9.81
CA GLY A 654 -45.50 -6.46 -10.75
C GLY A 654 -44.85 -5.99 -12.04
N GLY A 655 -45.56 -6.10 -13.16
CA GLY A 655 -44.99 -5.78 -14.45
C GLY A 655 -45.52 -6.69 -15.54
N VAL A 656 -44.77 -6.73 -16.64
CA VAL A 656 -44.92 -7.68 -17.74
C VAL A 656 -43.48 -7.96 -18.19
N ASP A 657 -42.91 -9.00 -17.59
CA ASP A 657 -41.47 -9.12 -17.40
C ASP A 657 -40.86 -10.13 -18.36
N THR A 658 -39.56 -9.99 -18.63
CA THR A 658 -38.86 -10.75 -19.67
C THR A 658 -37.61 -11.40 -19.11
N PHE A 659 -37.54 -12.74 -19.18
CA PHE A 659 -36.28 -13.48 -19.05
C PHE A 659 -35.66 -13.67 -20.44
N ASN A 660 -34.54 -13.00 -20.70
CA ASN A 660 -33.89 -12.97 -21.99
C ASN A 660 -32.60 -13.80 -21.98
N PHE A 661 -32.67 -15.01 -22.54
CA PHE A 661 -31.58 -15.98 -22.63
C PHE A 661 -30.82 -15.95 -23.96
N SER A 662 -31.12 -15.00 -24.85
CA SER A 662 -30.49 -14.91 -26.18
C SER A 662 -28.97 -14.62 -26.16
N GLY A 663 -28.44 -14.20 -25.01
CA GLY A 663 -27.02 -14.01 -24.72
C GLY A 663 -26.30 -15.23 -24.14
N LEU A 664 -27.00 -16.33 -23.84
CA LEU A 664 -26.37 -17.53 -23.27
C LEU A 664 -25.48 -18.25 -24.30
N ALA A 665 -24.39 -18.84 -23.81
CA ALA A 665 -23.53 -19.72 -24.59
C ALA A 665 -24.26 -21.03 -24.97
N THR A 666 -23.95 -21.58 -26.14
CA THR A 666 -24.53 -22.85 -26.63
C THR A 666 -24.09 -24.04 -25.77
N THR A 667 -25.03 -24.85 -25.30
CA THR A 667 -24.77 -26.02 -24.44
C THR A 667 -25.60 -27.25 -24.85
N ASP A 668 -25.55 -28.33 -24.06
CA ASP A 668 -26.28 -29.59 -24.30
C ASP A 668 -27.80 -29.38 -24.26
N ARG A 669 -28.31 -28.76 -23.18
CA ARG A 669 -29.68 -28.26 -23.06
C ARG A 669 -29.82 -27.31 -21.87
N TYR A 670 -30.55 -26.21 -22.02
CA TYR A 670 -31.01 -25.43 -20.87
C TYR A 670 -32.37 -25.92 -20.34
N ARG A 671 -32.60 -25.68 -19.05
CA ARG A 671 -33.86 -25.97 -18.35
C ARG A 671 -34.35 -24.68 -17.71
N PHE A 672 -35.52 -24.21 -18.13
CA PHE A 672 -36.14 -22.97 -17.67
C PHE A 672 -37.54 -23.27 -17.12
N ASP A 673 -37.68 -23.29 -15.79
CA ASP A 673 -38.96 -23.52 -15.12
C ASP A 673 -39.55 -22.19 -14.63
N LEU A 674 -40.50 -21.61 -15.37
CA LEU A 674 -41.01 -20.25 -15.13
C LEU A 674 -41.98 -20.14 -13.94
N ARG A 675 -42.23 -21.24 -13.22
CA ARG A 675 -43.13 -21.29 -12.06
C ARG A 675 -42.45 -20.69 -10.82
N GLY A 676 -43.22 -20.24 -9.85
CA GLY A 676 -42.68 -19.85 -8.53
C GLY A 676 -42.01 -21.05 -7.85
N GLY A 677 -40.75 -20.88 -7.41
CA GLY A 677 -39.87 -21.95 -6.95
C GLY A 677 -39.13 -22.70 -8.09
N GLY A 678 -39.43 -22.40 -9.35
CA GLY A 678 -38.74 -22.96 -10.52
C GLY A 678 -37.33 -22.39 -10.71
N LEU A 679 -36.49 -23.08 -11.48
CA LEU A 679 -35.06 -22.81 -11.65
C LEU A 679 -34.65 -22.71 -13.12
N MET A 680 -33.76 -21.76 -13.41
CA MET A 680 -33.01 -21.59 -14.64
C MET A 680 -31.64 -22.26 -14.46
N THR A 681 -31.35 -23.32 -15.21
CA THR A 681 -30.12 -24.13 -15.06
C THR A 681 -29.81 -24.91 -16.35
N THR A 682 -28.73 -25.70 -16.41
CA THR A 682 -28.52 -26.65 -17.52
C THR A 682 -29.11 -28.02 -17.18
N GLN A 683 -29.55 -28.78 -18.19
CA GLN A 683 -30.02 -30.15 -18.00
C GLN A 683 -28.90 -31.05 -17.45
N SER A 684 -27.67 -30.81 -17.89
CA SER A 684 -26.44 -31.42 -17.35
C SER A 684 -26.25 -31.15 -15.85
N ALA A 685 -26.49 -29.93 -15.36
CA ALA A 685 -26.40 -29.59 -13.92
C ALA A 685 -27.54 -30.21 -13.10
N PHE A 686 -28.76 -30.22 -13.65
CA PHE A 686 -29.94 -30.83 -13.03
C PHE A 686 -29.80 -32.37 -12.89
N ASN A 687 -29.17 -33.03 -13.86
CA ASN A 687 -29.00 -34.48 -13.88
C ASN A 687 -27.81 -34.98 -13.05
N SER A 688 -26.76 -34.16 -12.88
CA SER A 688 -25.48 -34.59 -12.29
C SER A 688 -25.38 -34.42 -10.78
N THR A 689 -26.23 -33.59 -10.18
CA THR A 689 -26.22 -33.32 -8.74
C THR A 689 -27.35 -34.07 -8.02
N SER A 690 -26.99 -34.71 -6.91
CA SER A 690 -27.92 -35.29 -5.95
C SER A 690 -27.36 -35.15 -4.54
N TYR A 691 -28.23 -35.26 -3.54
CA TYR A 691 -27.85 -35.32 -2.13
C TYR A 691 -28.63 -36.43 -1.43
N THR A 692 -28.06 -36.97 -0.36
CA THR A 692 -28.79 -37.79 0.61
C THR A 692 -29.18 -36.90 1.77
N ASP A 693 -30.41 -37.04 2.27
CA ASP A 693 -30.89 -36.27 3.42
C ASP A 693 -30.07 -36.57 4.71
N ARG A 694 -30.05 -35.64 5.67
CA ARG A 694 -29.30 -35.78 6.94
C ARG A 694 -29.79 -36.95 7.83
N SER A 695 -30.97 -37.50 7.56
CA SER A 695 -31.49 -38.73 8.18
C SER A 695 -30.99 -40.03 7.52
N GLY A 696 -30.32 -39.94 6.37
CA GLY A 696 -29.85 -41.09 5.60
C GLY A 696 -30.97 -41.88 4.89
N THR A 697 -32.17 -41.31 4.77
CA THR A 697 -33.39 -42.04 4.35
C THR A 697 -33.70 -42.00 2.86
N GLY A 698 -33.32 -40.93 2.16
CA GLY A 698 -33.55 -40.76 0.73
C GLY A 698 -32.43 -40.00 0.03
N THR A 699 -32.18 -40.37 -1.21
CA THR A 699 -31.28 -39.65 -2.13
C THR A 699 -32.13 -38.96 -3.21
N TYR A 700 -31.92 -37.66 -3.40
CA TYR A 700 -32.76 -36.79 -4.23
C TYR A 700 -31.90 -36.06 -5.27
N SER A 701 -32.33 -36.10 -6.54
CA SER A 701 -31.74 -35.27 -7.61
C SER A 701 -32.20 -33.83 -7.48
N MET A 702 -31.27 -32.88 -7.60
CA MET A 702 -31.52 -31.44 -7.51
C MET A 702 -30.41 -30.72 -8.28
N THR A 703 -30.68 -29.56 -8.90
CA THR A 703 -29.57 -28.82 -9.54
C THR A 703 -28.61 -28.24 -8.51
N GLY A 704 -27.32 -28.30 -8.81
CA GLY A 704 -26.26 -27.73 -7.97
C GLY A 704 -26.12 -26.21 -8.09
N PHE A 705 -26.55 -25.60 -9.20
CA PHE A 705 -26.41 -24.15 -9.45
C PHE A 705 -27.48 -23.61 -10.39
N GLY A 706 -27.68 -22.29 -10.36
CA GLY A 706 -28.62 -21.58 -11.24
C GLY A 706 -29.38 -20.46 -10.54
N THR A 707 -30.37 -19.92 -11.24
CA THR A 707 -31.22 -18.82 -10.77
C THR A 707 -32.65 -19.31 -10.56
N SER A 708 -33.19 -19.27 -9.33
CA SER A 708 -34.60 -19.56 -9.08
C SER A 708 -35.51 -18.34 -9.21
N ILE A 709 -36.79 -18.59 -9.43
CA ILE A 709 -37.86 -17.59 -9.34
C ILE A 709 -38.48 -17.69 -7.94
N ALA A 710 -38.51 -16.59 -7.19
CA ALA A 710 -39.18 -16.55 -5.89
C ALA A 710 -40.70 -16.76 -6.02
N PHE A 711 -41.37 -17.24 -4.96
CA PHE A 711 -42.82 -17.38 -5.00
C PHE A 711 -43.51 -16.02 -5.12
N ASN A 712 -44.60 -15.97 -5.89
CA ASN A 712 -45.38 -14.78 -6.26
C ASN A 712 -44.73 -13.84 -7.29
N THR A 713 -43.44 -14.00 -7.63
CA THR A 713 -42.88 -13.46 -8.88
C THR A 713 -43.60 -14.14 -10.06
N VAL A 714 -43.99 -13.36 -11.07
CA VAL A 714 -44.47 -13.88 -12.36
C VAL A 714 -43.54 -13.39 -13.46
N ILE A 715 -43.17 -14.28 -14.39
CA ILE A 715 -42.43 -13.91 -15.60
C ILE A 715 -43.32 -14.26 -16.79
N GLU A 716 -43.81 -13.26 -17.49
CA GLU A 716 -44.71 -13.44 -18.63
C GLU A 716 -43.94 -13.81 -19.90
N ASN A 717 -42.77 -13.23 -20.15
CA ASN A 717 -42.07 -13.33 -21.42
C ASN A 717 -40.73 -14.07 -21.30
N LEU A 718 -40.40 -14.86 -22.31
CA LEU A 718 -39.11 -15.53 -22.44
C LEU A 718 -38.55 -15.32 -23.86
N VAL A 719 -37.27 -14.97 -23.94
CA VAL A 719 -36.49 -15.01 -25.18
C VAL A 719 -35.53 -16.20 -25.07
N ASN A 720 -35.66 -17.18 -25.95
CA ASN A 720 -34.86 -18.41 -25.91
C ASN A 720 -33.37 -18.14 -26.23
N SER A 721 -32.55 -19.14 -25.95
CA SER A 721 -31.12 -19.18 -26.26
C SER A 721 -30.88 -19.59 -27.72
N ARG A 722 -29.76 -20.26 -28.00
CA ARG A 722 -29.47 -20.94 -29.28
C ARG A 722 -29.15 -22.43 -29.09
N SER A 723 -29.38 -22.95 -27.88
CA SER A 723 -29.25 -24.37 -27.51
C SER A 723 -30.61 -25.04 -27.65
N ASP A 724 -30.68 -26.36 -27.49
CA ASP A 724 -31.96 -26.97 -27.15
C ASP A 724 -32.46 -26.40 -25.80
N ASP A 725 -33.61 -25.73 -25.76
CA ASP A 725 -34.19 -25.20 -24.52
C ASP A 725 -35.41 -26.01 -24.07
N PHE A 726 -35.45 -26.44 -22.80
CA PHE A 726 -36.63 -27.06 -22.18
C PHE A 726 -37.31 -26.07 -21.24
N VAL A 727 -38.52 -25.65 -21.60
CA VAL A 727 -39.29 -24.60 -20.94
C VAL A 727 -40.54 -25.18 -20.29
N ILE A 728 -40.73 -24.91 -19.00
CA ILE A 728 -42.02 -25.11 -18.31
C ILE A 728 -42.68 -23.74 -18.17
N ALA A 729 -43.85 -23.58 -18.77
CA ALA A 729 -44.72 -22.42 -18.64
C ALA A 729 -45.24 -22.26 -17.20
N ASN A 730 -45.62 -21.04 -16.84
CA ASN A 730 -46.36 -20.78 -15.62
C ASN A 730 -47.87 -20.59 -15.92
N SER A 731 -48.65 -20.16 -14.93
CA SER A 731 -50.10 -20.00 -15.06
C SER A 731 -50.53 -18.64 -15.63
N ALA A 732 -49.59 -17.80 -16.06
CA ALA A 732 -49.88 -16.53 -16.71
C ALA A 732 -50.16 -16.73 -18.22
N ALA A 733 -50.27 -15.62 -18.96
CA ALA A 733 -50.29 -15.64 -20.42
C ALA A 733 -48.86 -15.50 -20.95
N ASN A 734 -48.16 -16.61 -21.16
CA ASN A 734 -46.74 -16.56 -21.51
C ASN A 734 -46.50 -16.20 -22.98
N THR A 735 -45.42 -15.45 -23.27
CA THR A 735 -44.94 -15.20 -24.63
C THR A 735 -43.51 -15.72 -24.81
N PHE A 736 -43.35 -16.72 -25.68
CA PHE A 736 -42.09 -17.40 -25.97
C PHE A 736 -41.52 -16.95 -27.32
N SER A 737 -40.28 -16.46 -27.34
CA SER A 737 -39.70 -15.71 -28.47
C SER A 737 -38.22 -16.02 -28.70
N GLY A 738 -37.56 -15.30 -29.61
CA GLY A 738 -36.17 -15.53 -30.05
C GLY A 738 -36.05 -16.14 -31.46
N TYR A 739 -37.14 -16.68 -31.99
CA TYR A 739 -37.20 -17.35 -33.29
C TYR A 739 -37.07 -16.39 -34.47
N THR A 740 -35.83 -16.21 -34.94
CA THR A 740 -35.49 -15.38 -36.10
C THR A 740 -35.20 -16.25 -37.32
N ARG A 741 -35.95 -16.04 -38.42
CA ARG A 741 -35.79 -16.77 -39.69
C ARG A 741 -34.35 -16.69 -40.21
N GLY A 742 -33.71 -17.85 -40.37
CA GLY A 742 -32.31 -17.97 -40.81
C GLY A 742 -31.26 -17.99 -39.70
N VAL A 743 -31.66 -17.76 -38.44
CA VAL A 743 -30.82 -18.00 -37.25
C VAL A 743 -31.12 -19.40 -36.71
N PHE A 744 -30.10 -20.14 -36.26
CA PHE A 744 -30.29 -21.43 -35.59
C PHE A 744 -30.67 -21.22 -34.11
N THR A 745 -31.67 -21.96 -33.63
CA THR A 745 -32.24 -21.80 -32.28
C THR A 745 -32.25 -23.06 -31.42
N GLY A 746 -31.95 -24.25 -31.96
CA GLY A 746 -31.99 -25.52 -31.22
C GLY A 746 -33.25 -26.35 -31.44
N ASN A 747 -33.47 -27.35 -30.57
CA ASN A 747 -34.66 -28.21 -30.55
C ASN A 747 -35.38 -28.05 -29.22
N ASP A 748 -36.37 -27.15 -29.22
CA ASP A 748 -36.98 -26.63 -28.01
C ASP A 748 -38.22 -27.42 -27.61
N ILE A 749 -38.49 -27.46 -26.32
CA ILE A 749 -39.56 -28.27 -25.73
C ILE A 749 -40.32 -27.42 -24.73
N TYR A 750 -41.63 -27.29 -24.95
CA TYR A 750 -42.54 -26.55 -24.09
C TYR A 750 -43.50 -27.50 -23.37
N GLU A 751 -43.58 -27.34 -22.05
CA GLU A 751 -44.55 -28.00 -21.15
C GLU A 751 -45.34 -26.98 -20.33
N GLY A 752 -46.47 -27.40 -19.77
CA GLY A 752 -47.35 -26.54 -18.95
C GLY A 752 -48.20 -25.53 -19.73
N THR A 753 -47.95 -25.34 -21.03
CA THR A 753 -48.62 -24.31 -21.85
C THR A 753 -50.13 -24.49 -21.93
N ASN A 754 -50.85 -23.37 -21.96
CA ASN A 754 -52.30 -23.28 -21.90
C ASN A 754 -52.87 -22.39 -23.04
N SER A 755 -54.19 -22.21 -23.07
CA SER A 755 -54.86 -21.47 -24.15
C SER A 755 -54.62 -19.94 -24.18
N ALA A 756 -54.00 -19.35 -23.14
CA ALA A 756 -53.60 -17.95 -23.12
C ALA A 756 -52.30 -17.68 -23.91
N ASP A 757 -51.37 -18.64 -23.89
CA ASP A 757 -49.97 -18.46 -24.30
C ASP A 757 -49.78 -18.17 -25.79
N VAL A 758 -48.59 -17.67 -26.11
CA VAL A 758 -48.11 -17.30 -27.45
C VAL A 758 -46.71 -17.85 -27.70
N LEU A 759 -46.55 -18.61 -28.76
CA LEU A 759 -45.26 -18.86 -29.41
C LEU A 759 -45.06 -17.85 -30.54
N ASP A 760 -44.06 -16.98 -30.42
CA ASP A 760 -43.80 -15.92 -31.39
C ASP A 760 -42.82 -16.39 -32.48
N LEU A 761 -43.39 -16.74 -33.64
CA LEU A 761 -42.68 -17.04 -34.88
C LEU A 761 -42.92 -15.92 -35.92
N SER A 762 -43.11 -14.66 -35.49
CA SER A 762 -43.51 -13.55 -36.37
C SER A 762 -42.52 -13.25 -37.51
N SER A 763 -41.27 -13.71 -37.42
CA SER A 763 -40.27 -13.61 -38.49
C SER A 763 -40.44 -14.64 -39.62
N TYR A 764 -41.28 -15.66 -39.44
CA TYR A 764 -41.58 -16.72 -40.41
C TYR A 764 -42.93 -16.50 -41.11
N GLY A 765 -43.10 -17.12 -42.28
CA GLY A 765 -44.42 -17.34 -42.90
C GLY A 765 -44.89 -18.79 -42.70
N LEU A 766 -46.19 -19.07 -42.82
CA LEU A 766 -46.73 -20.43 -42.66
C LEU A 766 -46.10 -21.46 -43.62
N ALA A 767 -45.65 -21.02 -44.80
CA ALA A 767 -44.96 -21.87 -45.77
C ALA A 767 -43.53 -22.29 -45.35
N ASP A 768 -42.93 -21.63 -44.36
CA ASP A 768 -41.64 -22.02 -43.78
C ASP A 768 -41.77 -23.12 -42.71
N LEU A 769 -43.00 -23.38 -42.25
CA LEU A 769 -43.28 -24.23 -41.07
C LEU A 769 -43.80 -25.60 -41.48
N ALA A 770 -43.00 -26.65 -41.29
CA ALA A 770 -43.46 -28.02 -41.42
C ALA A 770 -43.97 -28.55 -40.07
N THR A 771 -45.22 -29.03 -40.02
CA THR A 771 -45.90 -29.39 -38.78
C THR A 771 -46.33 -30.85 -38.74
N THR A 772 -46.13 -31.53 -37.59
CA THR A 772 -46.65 -32.89 -37.34
C THR A 772 -47.19 -33.00 -35.91
N VAL A 773 -48.18 -33.88 -35.71
CA VAL A 773 -48.73 -34.18 -34.38
C VAL A 773 -48.38 -35.62 -34.01
N SER A 774 -47.83 -35.82 -32.82
CA SER A 774 -47.47 -37.14 -32.28
C SER A 774 -47.83 -37.20 -30.80
N SER A 775 -48.63 -38.19 -30.39
CA SER A 775 -49.00 -38.44 -28.98
C SER A 775 -49.44 -37.17 -28.20
N GLY A 776 -50.27 -36.32 -28.81
CA GLY A 776 -50.76 -35.06 -28.21
C GLY A 776 -49.77 -33.90 -28.22
N THR A 777 -48.54 -34.10 -28.71
CA THR A 777 -47.50 -33.07 -28.91
C THR A 777 -47.65 -32.47 -30.32
N LEU A 778 -47.62 -31.13 -30.42
CA LEU A 778 -47.47 -30.42 -31.68
C LEU A 778 -45.98 -30.17 -31.95
N ASN A 779 -45.48 -30.67 -33.08
CA ASN A 779 -44.11 -30.47 -33.52
C ASN A 779 -44.12 -29.44 -34.67
N ILE A 780 -43.29 -28.40 -34.56
CA ILE A 780 -43.13 -27.36 -35.57
C ILE A 780 -41.65 -27.33 -35.96
N ARG A 781 -41.34 -27.54 -37.25
CA ARG A 781 -39.97 -27.48 -37.78
C ARG A 781 -39.75 -26.17 -38.52
N LEU A 782 -38.73 -25.42 -38.09
CA LEU A 782 -38.34 -24.12 -38.64
C LEU A 782 -37.39 -24.28 -39.84
N GLY A 783 -37.76 -25.12 -40.81
CA GLY A 783 -36.88 -25.51 -41.93
C GLY A 783 -35.58 -26.21 -41.47
N THR A 784 -34.49 -25.44 -41.45
CA THR A 784 -33.16 -25.85 -40.94
C THR A 784 -32.72 -25.12 -39.65
N SER A 785 -33.49 -24.14 -39.17
CA SER A 785 -33.15 -23.34 -37.98
C SER A 785 -33.32 -24.10 -36.65
N GLY A 786 -34.19 -25.11 -36.62
CA GLY A 786 -34.51 -25.84 -35.39
C GLY A 786 -35.82 -26.59 -35.45
N THR A 787 -36.22 -27.16 -34.31
CA THR A 787 -37.56 -27.72 -34.08
C THR A 787 -38.13 -27.23 -32.76
N ILE A 788 -39.46 -27.20 -32.65
CA ILE A 788 -40.19 -26.83 -31.43
C ILE A 788 -41.22 -27.93 -31.17
N GLN A 789 -41.24 -28.45 -29.94
CA GLN A 789 -42.21 -29.43 -29.46
C GLN A 789 -43.08 -28.80 -28.37
N VAL A 790 -44.36 -28.57 -28.65
CA VAL A 790 -45.34 -28.19 -27.62
C VAL A 790 -46.05 -29.43 -27.14
N ARG A 791 -45.66 -29.94 -25.96
CA ARG A 791 -46.22 -31.15 -25.38
C ARG A 791 -47.61 -30.88 -24.82
N ASN A 792 -48.50 -31.88 -24.88
CA ASN A 792 -49.88 -31.78 -24.40
C ASN A 792 -50.69 -30.60 -25.00
N TYR A 793 -50.35 -30.18 -26.23
CA TYR A 793 -50.94 -29.04 -26.94
C TYR A 793 -52.48 -29.13 -27.12
N PHE A 794 -53.02 -30.34 -27.12
CA PHE A 794 -54.46 -30.62 -27.23
C PHE A 794 -55.12 -31.01 -25.89
N SER A 795 -54.52 -30.64 -24.75
CA SER A 795 -55.06 -30.89 -23.42
C SER A 795 -56.29 -30.03 -23.09
N SER A 796 -56.95 -30.33 -21.97
CA SER A 796 -58.11 -29.58 -21.46
C SER A 796 -57.80 -28.13 -21.05
N ALA A 797 -56.53 -27.77 -20.84
CA ALA A 797 -56.10 -26.37 -20.67
C ALA A 797 -56.22 -25.53 -21.97
N GLY A 798 -56.44 -26.21 -23.10
CA GLY A 798 -56.58 -25.63 -24.43
C GLY A 798 -55.25 -25.19 -25.04
N SER A 799 -55.27 -24.98 -26.34
CA SER A 799 -54.05 -24.86 -27.14
C SER A 799 -53.44 -23.45 -27.16
N MET A 800 -52.13 -23.38 -26.92
CA MET A 800 -51.28 -22.20 -27.14
C MET A 800 -51.47 -21.64 -28.57
N ARG A 801 -51.44 -20.31 -28.70
CA ARG A 801 -51.42 -19.62 -30.01
C ARG A 801 -50.01 -19.63 -30.59
N VAL A 802 -49.92 -19.66 -31.91
CA VAL A 802 -48.66 -19.43 -32.63
C VAL A 802 -48.82 -18.17 -33.49
N ARG A 803 -47.96 -17.18 -33.29
CA ARG A 803 -47.95 -15.93 -34.07
C ARG A 803 -47.03 -16.09 -35.27
N VAL A 804 -47.53 -15.78 -36.46
CA VAL A 804 -46.80 -15.91 -37.73
C VAL A 804 -47.08 -14.65 -38.56
N GLY A 805 -46.04 -13.88 -38.87
CA GLY A 805 -46.20 -12.47 -39.22
C GLY A 805 -46.95 -11.68 -38.14
N SER A 806 -47.99 -10.95 -38.55
CA SER A 806 -48.91 -10.23 -37.66
C SER A 806 -50.12 -11.05 -37.19
N THR A 807 -50.30 -12.28 -37.68
CA THR A 807 -51.51 -13.08 -37.44
C THR A 807 -51.28 -14.17 -36.40
N PHE A 808 -52.28 -14.42 -35.54
CA PHE A 808 -52.27 -15.53 -34.58
C PHE A 808 -53.03 -16.74 -35.16
N TYR A 809 -52.50 -17.93 -34.88
CA TYR A 809 -53.08 -19.20 -35.32
C TYR A 809 -53.16 -20.20 -34.17
N ARG A 810 -54.03 -21.21 -34.33
CA ARG A 810 -54.00 -22.47 -33.59
C ARG A 810 -53.98 -23.63 -34.58
N TYR A 811 -53.31 -24.72 -34.23
CA TYR A 811 -53.33 -25.94 -35.03
C TYR A 811 -54.56 -26.78 -34.65
N SER A 812 -55.31 -27.28 -35.63
CA SER A 812 -56.51 -28.08 -35.38
C SER A 812 -56.20 -29.53 -34.98
N THR A 813 -57.06 -30.14 -34.16
CA THR A 813 -57.08 -31.60 -33.93
C THR A 813 -57.32 -32.39 -35.21
N THR A 814 -57.99 -31.79 -36.21
CA THR A 814 -58.20 -32.36 -37.56
C THR A 814 -57.02 -32.11 -38.51
N GLY A 815 -55.94 -31.46 -38.05
CA GLY A 815 -54.84 -30.99 -38.89
C GLY A 815 -55.07 -29.60 -39.49
N GLY A 816 -53.96 -28.91 -39.79
CA GLY A 816 -53.94 -27.59 -40.39
C GLY A 816 -54.04 -26.41 -39.41
N TRP A 817 -53.56 -25.25 -39.85
CA TRP A 817 -53.62 -24.00 -39.11
C TRP A 817 -54.96 -23.29 -39.31
N GLN A 818 -55.56 -22.81 -38.22
CA GLN A 818 -56.77 -21.99 -38.19
C GLN A 818 -56.44 -20.63 -37.59
N VAL A 819 -56.98 -19.54 -38.15
CA VAL A 819 -56.80 -18.19 -37.60
C VAL A 819 -57.44 -18.12 -36.22
N ALA A 820 -56.67 -17.66 -35.23
CA ALA A 820 -57.12 -17.43 -33.87
C ALA A 820 -57.30 -15.92 -33.62
N PRO A 821 -58.24 -15.50 -32.75
CA PRO A 821 -58.25 -14.13 -32.26
C PRO A 821 -56.95 -13.84 -31.52
N SER A 822 -56.53 -12.57 -31.58
CA SER A 822 -55.42 -12.05 -30.76
C SER A 822 -55.58 -12.51 -29.31
N PRO A 823 -54.49 -12.86 -28.61
CA PRO A 823 -54.54 -12.99 -27.16
C PRO A 823 -54.97 -11.65 -26.54
N ALA A 824 -55.50 -11.71 -25.32
CA ALA A 824 -55.43 -10.55 -24.45
C ALA A 824 -53.95 -10.25 -24.18
N LEU A 825 -53.58 -8.97 -24.01
CA LEU A 825 -52.23 -8.65 -23.53
C LEU A 825 -52.02 -9.30 -22.15
N PRO A 826 -50.77 -9.70 -21.81
CA PRO A 826 -50.47 -10.11 -20.45
C PRO A 826 -50.89 -9.00 -19.48
N ALA A 827 -51.70 -9.36 -18.47
CA ALA A 827 -52.13 -8.42 -17.45
C ALA A 827 -50.95 -8.16 -16.51
N ASN A 828 -50.75 -6.91 -16.10
CA ASN A 828 -49.77 -6.59 -15.06
C ASN A 828 -50.15 -7.32 -13.76
N HIS A 829 -49.23 -8.10 -13.19
CA HIS A 829 -49.44 -8.87 -11.97
C HIS A 829 -49.38 -8.02 -10.67
N GLY A 830 -50.09 -6.89 -10.66
CA GLY A 830 -50.09 -5.89 -9.58
C GLY A 830 -51.05 -6.16 -8.41
N GLU A 831 -50.65 -5.70 -7.22
CA GLU A 831 -51.41 -5.70 -5.95
C GLU A 831 -51.86 -7.06 -5.38
N LEU A 832 -50.88 -7.84 -4.89
CA LEU A 832 -51.06 -8.64 -3.67
C LEU A 832 -50.73 -7.88 -2.38
N VAL A 833 -50.47 -6.56 -2.48
CA VAL A 833 -50.04 -5.67 -1.39
C VAL A 833 -51.24 -4.88 -0.84
N THR A 834 -52.06 -5.54 -0.01
CA THR A 834 -52.96 -4.82 0.92
C THR A 834 -52.37 -4.86 2.31
N ALA A 835 -52.02 -3.70 2.84
CA ALA A 835 -51.43 -3.58 4.17
C ALA A 835 -52.45 -3.81 5.29
N SER A 836 -52.01 -4.43 6.38
CA SER A 836 -52.78 -4.82 7.58
C SER A 836 -53.85 -5.91 7.36
N GLY A 837 -53.94 -6.88 8.28
CA GLY A 837 -55.06 -7.83 8.36
C GLY A 837 -54.79 -9.31 8.07
N GLY A 838 -53.57 -9.69 7.71
CA GLY A 838 -53.16 -11.09 7.55
C GLY A 838 -53.68 -11.80 6.30
N LEU A 839 -53.24 -13.04 6.08
CA LEU A 839 -53.68 -13.89 4.95
C LEU A 839 -55.09 -14.45 5.19
N THR A 840 -56.11 -13.61 5.15
CA THR A 840 -57.51 -14.07 5.05
C THR A 840 -57.69 -14.84 3.74
N SER A 841 -58.17 -16.07 3.83
CA SER A 841 -58.04 -17.09 2.79
C SER A 841 -58.58 -16.69 1.40
N ARG A 842 -57.67 -16.37 0.47
CA ARG A 842 -57.90 -16.67 -0.95
C ARG A 842 -57.71 -18.16 -1.19
N ARG A 843 -58.82 -18.90 -1.07
CA ARG A 843 -59.11 -19.93 -2.08
C ARG A 843 -59.12 -19.22 -3.44
N ASP A 844 -58.60 -19.89 -4.46
CA ASP A 844 -58.49 -19.49 -5.89
C ASP A 844 -57.07 -19.25 -6.42
N LEU A 845 -56.12 -20.13 -6.04
CA LEU A 845 -55.14 -20.68 -6.98
C LEU A 845 -55.17 -22.21 -6.87
N PRO A 846 -55.06 -22.96 -7.99
CA PRO A 846 -55.25 -24.42 -7.98
C PRO A 846 -54.07 -25.13 -7.31
N ALA A 847 -54.38 -26.10 -6.44
CA ALA A 847 -53.38 -27.03 -5.93
C ALA A 847 -52.90 -27.95 -7.06
N ALA A 848 -51.58 -28.04 -7.26
CA ALA A 848 -50.96 -29.03 -8.13
C ALA A 848 -50.86 -30.38 -7.40
N PRO A 849 -51.44 -31.48 -7.92
CA PRO A 849 -51.43 -32.78 -7.24
C PRO A 849 -50.66 -33.84 -8.04
N ASP A 850 -49.33 -33.91 -7.88
CA ASP A 850 -48.51 -34.99 -8.44
C ASP A 850 -48.51 -36.22 -7.51
N THR A 851 -49.52 -37.08 -7.64
CA THR A 851 -49.46 -38.49 -7.20
C THR A 851 -50.15 -39.40 -8.24
N PRO A 852 -49.64 -40.63 -8.48
CA PRO A 852 -50.08 -41.46 -9.59
C PRO A 852 -51.46 -42.09 -9.36
N ALA A 853 -52.20 -42.30 -10.46
CA ALA A 853 -53.59 -42.76 -10.42
C ALA A 853 -53.75 -44.21 -9.93
N VAL A 854 -54.65 -44.41 -8.96
CA VAL A 854 -55.27 -45.70 -8.64
C VAL A 854 -56.79 -45.50 -8.61
N ILE A 855 -57.53 -46.45 -9.19
CA ILE A 855 -58.97 -46.34 -9.46
C ILE A 855 -59.80 -46.96 -8.33
N ALA A 856 -60.71 -46.20 -7.69
CA ALA A 856 -61.89 -46.75 -6.98
C ALA A 856 -63.01 -45.72 -6.67
N CYS A 857 -64.20 -45.98 -7.22
CA CYS A 857 -65.57 -45.77 -6.70
C CYS A 857 -65.90 -44.69 -5.61
N SER A 858 -66.56 -43.62 -6.06
CA SER A 858 -67.89 -43.12 -5.60
C SER A 858 -68.37 -43.26 -4.13
N CYS A 859 -68.75 -42.13 -3.50
CA CYS A 859 -70.14 -41.84 -3.04
C CYS A 859 -70.34 -40.39 -2.52
N ALA A 860 -71.58 -39.98 -2.26
CA ALA A 860 -72.04 -38.58 -2.22
C ALA A 860 -72.38 -38.00 -0.82
N ALA A 861 -72.63 -36.67 -0.77
CA ALA A 861 -73.28 -35.87 0.30
C ALA A 861 -72.49 -35.71 1.63
N CYS A 862 -72.69 -34.68 2.48
CA CYS A 862 -73.37 -33.36 2.41
C CYS A 862 -72.64 -32.43 3.41
N ALA A 863 -72.38 -31.14 3.16
CA ALA A 863 -73.30 -29.98 3.21
C ALA A 863 -73.80 -29.54 4.61
N VAL A 864 -73.50 -28.27 4.94
CA VAL A 864 -74.11 -27.37 5.96
C VAL A 864 -73.75 -27.57 7.44
N GLU A 865 -73.15 -26.51 8.00
CA GLU A 865 -72.89 -26.26 9.43
C GLU A 865 -74.13 -25.78 10.23
N ARG A 866 -73.92 -25.53 11.54
CA ARG A 866 -74.70 -24.69 12.47
C ARG A 866 -75.86 -25.34 13.23
N ARG A 867 -75.53 -25.98 14.36
CA ARG A 867 -76.20 -25.79 15.67
C ARG A 867 -75.39 -26.42 16.82
N LEU A 868 -74.35 -25.72 17.26
CA LEU A 868 -73.65 -26.02 18.52
C LEU A 868 -73.70 -24.79 19.41
N ASN A 869 -74.77 -24.67 20.20
CA ASN A 869 -74.84 -23.71 21.31
C ASN A 869 -75.89 -24.15 22.36
N GLN A 870 -75.74 -25.37 22.86
CA GLN A 870 -76.47 -25.91 24.02
C GLN A 870 -75.69 -27.11 24.59
N LEU A 871 -75.67 -27.23 25.92
CA LEU A 871 -74.99 -28.25 26.72
C LEU A 871 -73.44 -28.25 26.58
N GLY A 872 -72.64 -27.99 27.62
CA GLY A 872 -72.97 -27.70 29.02
C GLY A 872 -72.38 -28.70 30.01
N ASN A 873 -71.04 -28.69 30.09
CA ASN A 873 -70.21 -29.25 31.17
C ASN A 873 -69.99 -30.79 31.24
N SER A 874 -68.78 -31.15 31.66
CA SER A 874 -68.33 -32.39 32.33
C SER A 874 -68.99 -33.74 31.99
N ALA A 875 -68.28 -34.59 31.22
CA ALA A 875 -67.90 -35.97 31.63
C ALA A 875 -67.36 -36.88 30.49
N LEU A 876 -66.32 -36.48 29.73
CA LEU A 876 -65.58 -37.44 28.88
C LEU A 876 -64.06 -37.19 28.81
N SER A 877 -63.48 -36.67 29.90
CA SER A 877 -62.05 -36.28 29.95
C SER A 877 -61.07 -37.43 30.17
N ASP A 878 -61.52 -38.67 30.42
CA ASP A 878 -60.70 -39.63 31.18
C ASP A 878 -60.85 -41.13 30.78
N ARG A 879 -61.48 -41.46 29.64
CA ARG A 879 -61.69 -42.88 29.26
C ARG A 879 -61.45 -43.32 27.81
N ILE A 880 -61.15 -42.43 26.85
CA ILE A 880 -60.80 -42.85 25.46
C ILE A 880 -59.61 -42.05 24.90
N ARG A 881 -58.43 -42.19 25.54
CA ARG A 881 -57.11 -42.17 24.87
C ARG A 881 -55.96 -42.71 25.74
N ARG A 882 -56.04 -43.99 26.11
CA ARG A 882 -54.86 -44.86 26.24
C ARG A 882 -54.99 -45.94 25.17
N ALA A 883 -53.86 -46.36 24.59
CA ALA A 883 -53.77 -47.34 23.50
C ALA A 883 -54.36 -46.91 22.13
N ALA A 884 -53.83 -45.81 21.59
CA ALA A 884 -53.60 -45.58 20.15
C ALA A 884 -52.53 -44.48 20.03
#